data_AF-A0AAV9NEI0-F1
#
_entry.id   AF-A0AAV9NEI0-F1
#
_cell.length_a   1.000
_cell.length_b   1.000
_cell.length_c   1.000
_cell.angle_alpha   90.00
_cell.angle_beta   90.00
_cell.angle_gamma   90.00
#
_symmetry.space_group_name_H-M   'P 1'
#
loop_
_entity.id
_entity.type
_entity.pdbx_description
1 polymer ?
#
loop_
_entity_poly.entity_id
_entity_poly.type
_entity_poly.pdbx_seq_one_letter_code
_entity_poly.pdbx_strand_id
1 'polypeptide(L)'
;MGRPDEKDLAASVVPEYAQPWDKEIERRVVRKIDLALIPLMWVGYGLVYYDKAILGGAAVFGMTADLKLRVVVDPTTTPPKVSTTRLSWATSLFYFGMLTGVGPLTYLFQRLHLGRTVGAVIVIWGAVAMATAGVTTYKGLFAQRFFLGFAESIVPTAFMVIISGYYTQAEQTWRQCLWYSATGGWTIIGAGINYGFAHITGGDLKKWQYLYLMAGALTVLYGFVFFFFPNSPAQAWWFTEEEKRVAIERLRMGQMGVRCQKIKWPQIKEALLDVKVWLIATMMGAAYSVNGAVSGFGPLIVSTFGWSAYDALLWQMPLGGVCFIGIILAGYLSLKVQNIRLIMIIACCLPVIAGCAMIWKSSWHQHAATPIAGYTIIGFFAPVTSLIVSMGMANVAGNTKKSFMAAAIFYMYNVGNIVGPQWVRSEQIGSHYPRLWQGVIGCYALVIAIAITLYVMLGAENRKRDRLSLDEKEAERVAFDDLTDKQNQYFRLFTLNMSALRLCASRLLPSRSSTFILPSRAYSSFITASTPRFTQRSSIFLSTRRWASADAQESAAASNVATQSVSAEENAPPAVAESANLTEATEESLPAAEVDEQILPKESQAFNEAPEPSFKTRDSEERKATVYIGNLFFDITESELVKEFTQFGTVARCKIIRDTRGLSKGFAYLEFATVDSADSAIRTMNMQLFEGRRMTVQYASRDMSAAPSETRKHTPINAPSSTLFIGNMSFEMTDRDLGNLFRGIRNVLDVRVAIDRRTGQPRGFAHADFVDVKSAMEAIKVLQEKETYGRKLRVDYSYSSSQAPRNRSDSRSHPTETPRGRSDS
;
A
#
# COMPACT_ATOMS: atom_id res chain seq x y z
N MET A 1 36.96 -0.50 2.49
CA MET A 1 36.48 -1.81 2.98
C MET A 1 35.13 -1.59 3.64
N GLY A 2 34.20 -2.54 3.55
CA GLY A 2 32.94 -2.51 4.32
C GLY A 2 33.05 -3.42 5.54
N ARG A 3 32.27 -3.16 6.60
CA ARG A 3 32.09 -4.13 7.68
C ARG A 3 31.24 -5.31 7.19
N PRO A 4 31.50 -6.56 7.63
CA PRO A 4 30.64 -7.70 7.28
C PRO A 4 29.19 -7.56 7.80
N ASP A 5 29.09 -7.00 9.00
CA ASP A 5 28.02 -7.24 9.98
C ASP A 5 26.59 -6.82 9.54
N GLU A 6 26.45 -5.83 8.64
CA GLU A 6 25.12 -5.39 8.16
C GLU A 6 24.47 -6.36 7.15
N LYS A 7 25.22 -7.30 6.56
CA LYS A 7 24.65 -8.26 5.59
C LYS A 7 23.91 -9.41 6.24
N ASP A 8 24.35 -9.86 7.41
CA ASP A 8 23.83 -11.10 8.01
C ASP A 8 22.64 -10.89 8.95
N LEU A 9 22.36 -9.67 9.44
CA LEU A 9 21.30 -9.50 10.44
C LEU A 9 19.90 -9.88 9.90
N ALA A 10 19.61 -9.63 8.62
CA ALA A 10 18.35 -10.07 7.99
C ALA A 10 18.34 -11.57 7.66
N ALA A 11 19.50 -12.15 7.33
CA ALA A 11 19.65 -13.59 7.03
C ALA A 11 19.64 -14.45 8.30
N SER A 12 20.11 -13.92 9.44
CA SER A 12 20.10 -14.61 10.74
C SER A 12 18.71 -14.76 11.34
N VAL A 13 17.72 -13.96 10.88
CA VAL A 13 16.34 -13.96 11.37
C VAL A 13 15.41 -14.83 10.50
N VAL A 14 15.79 -15.09 9.24
CA VAL A 14 14.92 -15.70 8.21
C VAL A 14 15.66 -16.83 7.46
N PRO A 15 15.07 -18.04 7.32
CA PRO A 15 15.72 -19.17 6.65
C PRO A 15 16.11 -18.94 5.17
N GLU A 16 17.08 -19.72 4.69
CA GLU A 16 17.51 -19.72 3.27
C GLU A 16 16.39 -20.00 2.27
N TYR A 17 15.28 -20.59 2.70
CA TYR A 17 14.06 -20.80 1.91
C TYR A 17 12.91 -19.98 2.47
N ALA A 18 12.09 -19.40 1.58
CA ALA A 18 10.96 -18.56 1.98
C ALA A 18 9.86 -19.41 2.62
N GLN A 19 9.43 -19.05 3.84
CA GLN A 19 8.37 -19.76 4.55
C GLN A 19 7.00 -19.09 4.34
N PRO A 20 5.89 -19.86 4.28
CA PRO A 20 4.55 -19.27 4.26
C PRO A 20 4.22 -18.63 5.63
N TRP A 21 3.65 -17.43 5.60
CA TRP A 21 3.25 -16.69 6.79
C TRP A 21 1.74 -16.43 6.81
N ASP A 22 1.20 -16.11 7.99
CA ASP A 22 -0.19 -15.70 8.14
C ASP A 22 -0.45 -14.25 7.70
N LYS A 23 -1.50 -14.07 6.89
CA LYS A 23 -1.95 -12.80 6.35
C LYS A 23 -2.56 -11.88 7.41
N GLU A 24 -3.01 -12.39 8.56
CA GLU A 24 -3.48 -11.52 9.64
C GLU A 24 -2.31 -10.87 10.39
N ILE A 25 -1.26 -11.64 10.67
CA ILE A 25 0.02 -11.11 11.17
C ILE A 25 0.60 -10.11 10.16
N GLU A 26 0.57 -10.39 8.86
CA GLU A 26 1.02 -9.45 7.83
C GLU A 26 0.27 -8.10 7.90
N ARG A 27 -1.07 -8.12 7.99
CA ARG A 27 -1.88 -6.90 8.18
C ARG A 27 -1.52 -6.15 9.47
N ARG A 28 -1.26 -6.88 10.57
CA ARG A 28 -0.86 -6.31 11.86
C ARG A 28 0.50 -5.61 11.76
N VAL A 29 1.48 -6.25 11.13
CA VAL A 29 2.80 -5.68 10.83
C VAL A 29 2.68 -4.42 9.97
N VAL A 30 1.92 -4.48 8.87
CA VAL A 30 1.73 -3.32 7.97
C VAL A 30 1.07 -2.14 8.72
N ARG A 31 0.05 -2.40 9.55
CA ARG A 31 -0.57 -1.36 10.41
C ARG A 31 0.42 -0.75 11.41
N LYS A 32 1.25 -1.56 12.07
CA LYS A 32 2.31 -1.05 12.97
C LYS A 32 3.35 -0.20 12.22
N ILE A 33 3.76 -0.60 11.01
CA ILE A 33 4.65 0.20 10.15
C ILE A 33 3.97 1.53 9.78
N ASP A 34 2.73 1.51 9.31
CA ASP A 34 2.01 2.72 8.92
C ASP A 34 1.84 3.70 10.09
N LEU A 35 1.50 3.21 11.29
CA LEU A 35 1.36 4.03 12.50
C LEU A 35 2.67 4.62 13.00
N ALA A 36 3.80 3.91 12.85
CA ALA A 36 5.11 4.42 13.27
C ALA A 36 5.76 5.34 12.22
N LEU A 37 5.72 4.97 10.94
CA LEU A 37 6.49 5.66 9.89
C LEU A 37 5.75 6.84 9.28
N ILE A 38 4.44 6.72 9.00
CA ILE A 38 3.74 7.76 8.23
C ILE A 38 3.59 9.07 9.03
N PRO A 39 3.20 9.09 10.31
CA PRO A 39 3.18 10.33 11.10
C PRO A 39 4.57 10.95 11.25
N LEU A 40 5.59 10.12 11.53
CA LEU A 40 6.97 10.58 11.67
C LEU A 40 7.47 11.25 10.38
N MET A 41 7.29 10.61 9.23
CA MET A 41 7.69 11.15 7.93
C MET A 41 6.84 12.36 7.50
N TRP A 42 5.56 12.40 7.85
CA TRP A 42 4.68 13.53 7.56
C TRP A 42 5.12 14.79 8.33
N VAL A 43 5.54 14.66 9.59
CA VAL A 43 6.14 15.77 10.37
C VAL A 43 7.44 16.23 9.72
N GLY A 44 8.36 15.32 9.38
CA GLY A 44 9.66 15.69 8.80
C GLY A 44 9.57 16.34 7.43
N TYR A 45 8.75 15.77 6.53
CA TYR A 45 8.55 16.37 5.21
C TYR A 45 7.73 17.67 5.28
N GLY A 46 6.91 17.80 6.32
CA GLY A 46 6.29 19.04 6.75
C GLY A 46 7.29 20.13 7.12
N LEU A 47 8.23 19.84 8.02
CA LEU A 47 9.33 20.75 8.39
C LEU A 47 10.20 21.14 7.17
N VAL A 48 10.52 20.17 6.30
CA VAL A 48 11.21 20.38 5.01
C VAL A 48 10.44 21.33 4.09
N TYR A 49 9.11 21.32 4.11
CA TYR A 49 8.31 22.27 3.33
C TYR A 49 8.18 23.63 4.04
N TYR A 50 8.05 23.62 5.37
CA TYR A 50 7.88 24.82 6.18
C TYR A 50 9.12 25.73 6.14
N ASP A 51 10.34 25.19 6.27
CA ASP A 51 11.60 25.97 6.20
C ASP A 51 11.69 26.82 4.91
N LYS A 52 11.27 26.25 3.78
CA LYS A 52 11.15 26.97 2.49
C LYS A 52 10.09 28.07 2.54
N ALA A 53 8.91 27.77 3.09
CA ALA A 53 7.77 28.68 3.17
C ALA A 53 7.99 29.85 4.17
N ILE A 54 8.83 29.67 5.20
CA ILE A 54 9.17 30.74 6.15
C ILE A 54 9.80 31.95 5.44
N LEU A 55 10.54 31.76 4.34
CA LEU A 55 11.09 32.89 3.58
C LEU A 55 10.00 33.85 3.10
N GLY A 56 8.84 33.33 2.68
CA GLY A 56 7.68 34.15 2.30
C GLY A 56 7.07 34.91 3.47
N GLY A 57 6.96 34.28 4.65
CA GLY A 57 6.46 34.94 5.87
C GLY A 57 7.44 35.98 6.42
N ALA A 58 8.72 35.62 6.53
CA ALA A 58 9.80 36.52 6.93
C ALA A 58 9.91 37.74 6.00
N ALA A 59 9.75 37.56 4.68
CA ALA A 59 9.77 38.64 3.71
C ALA A 59 8.64 39.68 3.92
N VAL A 60 7.50 39.25 4.46
CA VAL A 60 6.38 40.10 4.90
C VAL A 60 6.69 40.76 6.26
N PHE A 61 7.29 40.04 7.20
CA PHE A 61 7.70 40.54 8.53
C PHE A 61 8.98 41.41 8.53
N GLY A 62 9.20 42.21 7.48
CA GLY A 62 10.25 43.24 7.44
C GLY A 62 11.64 42.78 6.98
N MET A 63 11.91 41.47 6.87
CA MET A 63 13.22 40.94 6.43
C MET A 63 13.69 41.52 5.09
N THR A 64 12.75 41.85 4.19
CA THR A 64 13.03 42.44 2.88
C THR A 64 13.57 43.88 2.94
N ALA A 65 13.20 44.64 3.98
CA ALA A 65 13.73 45.97 4.27
C ALA A 65 15.06 45.86 5.03
N ASP A 66 15.07 45.09 6.12
CA ASP A 66 16.24 44.89 7.00
C ASP A 66 17.50 44.50 6.23
N LEU A 67 17.40 43.45 5.41
CA LEU A 67 18.52 42.89 4.66
C LEU A 67 18.73 43.58 3.30
N LYS A 68 17.98 44.65 3.01
CA LYS A 68 18.01 45.41 1.75
C LYS A 68 17.81 44.51 0.51
N LEU A 69 16.85 43.59 0.60
CA LEU A 69 16.47 42.66 -0.48
C LEU A 69 15.54 43.31 -1.51
N ARG A 70 14.73 44.27 -1.06
CA ARG A 70 14.04 45.23 -1.93
C ARG A 70 15.00 46.39 -2.20
N VAL A 71 15.17 46.74 -3.47
CA VAL A 71 16.02 47.86 -3.92
C VAL A 71 15.15 48.81 -4.72
N VAL A 72 15.10 50.09 -4.33
CA VAL A 72 14.52 51.12 -5.18
C VAL A 72 15.47 51.34 -6.36
N VAL A 73 15.02 51.03 -7.58
CA VAL A 73 15.78 51.20 -8.82
C VAL A 73 15.51 52.57 -9.43
N ASP A 74 14.29 53.07 -9.26
CA ASP A 74 13.84 54.35 -9.78
C ASP A 74 12.96 55.05 -8.71
N PRO A 75 13.48 56.09 -8.04
CA PRO A 75 12.73 56.86 -7.06
C PRO A 75 11.85 57.94 -7.68
N THR A 76 11.91 58.18 -9.01
CA THR A 76 11.18 59.30 -9.64
C THR A 76 9.75 58.96 -10.05
N THR A 77 9.35 57.68 -10.01
CA THR A 77 7.97 57.28 -10.27
C THR A 77 7.13 57.22 -9.00
N THR A 78 5.82 57.42 -9.15
CA THR A 78 4.84 57.27 -8.07
C THR A 78 3.88 56.12 -8.41
N PRO A 79 3.93 54.96 -7.71
CA PRO A 79 4.91 54.57 -6.69
C PRO A 79 6.31 54.30 -7.27
N PRO A 80 7.38 54.31 -6.43
CA PRO A 80 8.76 54.10 -6.87
C PRO A 80 8.98 52.65 -7.34
N LYS A 81 9.80 52.44 -8.38
CA LYS A 81 10.07 51.09 -8.91
C LYS A 81 11.01 50.35 -7.95
N VAL A 82 10.46 49.37 -7.25
CA VAL A 82 11.20 48.46 -6.37
C VAL A 82 11.50 47.16 -7.12
N SER A 83 12.78 46.79 -7.17
CA SER A 83 13.22 45.47 -7.65
C SER A 83 13.40 44.50 -6.49
N THR A 84 12.99 43.25 -6.74
CA THR A 84 13.04 42.12 -5.79
C THR A 84 14.04 41.04 -6.20
N THR A 85 14.87 41.27 -7.23
CA THR A 85 15.84 40.29 -7.75
C THR A 85 16.79 39.70 -6.68
N ARG A 86 17.13 40.45 -5.61
CA ARG A 86 17.91 39.89 -4.49
C ARG A 86 17.14 38.82 -3.71
N LEU A 87 15.82 38.99 -3.52
CA LEU A 87 14.96 37.95 -2.94
C LEU A 87 14.84 36.75 -3.88
N SER A 88 14.69 36.97 -5.19
CA SER A 88 14.67 35.88 -6.19
C SER A 88 15.94 35.02 -6.12
N TRP A 89 17.12 35.64 -6.06
CA TRP A 89 18.39 34.93 -5.88
C TRP A 89 18.53 34.25 -4.52
N ALA A 90 18.02 34.84 -3.43
CA ALA A 90 18.00 34.16 -2.12
C ALA A 90 17.17 32.87 -2.17
N THR A 91 16.00 32.89 -2.83
CA THR A 91 15.18 31.68 -3.04
C THR A 91 15.88 30.67 -3.96
N SER A 92 16.45 31.10 -5.09
CA SER A 92 17.16 30.19 -6.01
C SER A 92 18.43 29.57 -5.39
N LEU A 93 19.17 30.29 -4.56
CA LEU A 93 20.43 29.83 -3.95
C LEU A 93 20.26 28.63 -3.01
N PHE A 94 19.10 28.48 -2.39
CA PHE A 94 18.75 27.28 -1.64
C PHE A 94 18.82 26.03 -2.54
N TYR A 95 18.22 26.07 -3.72
CA TYR A 95 18.17 24.94 -4.65
C TYR A 95 19.51 24.69 -5.36
N PHE A 96 20.35 25.71 -5.53
CA PHE A 96 21.76 25.51 -5.91
C PHE A 96 22.54 24.76 -4.82
N GLY A 97 22.36 25.14 -3.55
CA GLY A 97 22.89 24.39 -2.40
C GLY A 97 22.41 22.94 -2.42
N MET A 98 21.11 22.74 -2.62
CA MET A 98 20.48 21.41 -2.66
C MET A 98 21.05 20.51 -3.76
N LEU A 99 21.24 21.04 -4.97
CA LEU A 99 21.91 20.33 -6.07
C LEU A 99 23.35 19.91 -5.71
N THR A 100 24.11 20.77 -5.05
CA THR A 100 25.49 20.44 -4.63
C THR A 100 25.55 19.46 -3.46
N GLY A 101 24.54 19.45 -2.57
CA GLY A 101 24.50 18.59 -1.39
C GLY A 101 24.14 17.13 -1.68
N VAL A 102 23.23 16.87 -2.63
CA VAL A 102 22.73 15.51 -2.91
C VAL A 102 23.85 14.50 -3.17
N GLY A 103 24.82 14.83 -4.02
CA GLY A 103 25.89 13.90 -4.39
C GLY A 103 26.73 13.45 -3.19
N PRO A 104 27.44 14.37 -2.52
CA PRO A 104 28.25 14.08 -1.34
C PRO A 104 27.47 13.46 -0.18
N LEU A 105 26.29 14.00 0.15
CA LEU A 105 25.51 13.49 1.28
C LEU A 105 24.86 12.14 0.99
N THR A 106 24.43 11.86 -0.24
CA THR A 106 23.93 10.52 -0.61
C THR A 106 25.04 9.48 -0.58
N TYR A 107 26.26 9.84 -1.01
CA TYR A 107 27.44 8.96 -0.91
C TYR A 107 27.79 8.65 0.55
N LEU A 108 27.78 9.66 1.43
CA LEU A 108 28.02 9.50 2.86
C LEU A 108 26.95 8.62 3.52
N PHE A 109 25.69 8.91 3.26
CA PHE A 109 24.50 8.16 3.70
C PHE A 109 24.48 6.69 3.22
N GLN A 110 25.08 6.38 2.07
CA GLN A 110 25.21 4.99 1.60
C GLN A 110 26.26 4.17 2.37
N ARG A 111 27.13 4.82 3.16
CA ARG A 111 28.27 4.19 3.86
C ARG A 111 28.19 4.23 5.38
N LEU A 112 27.26 4.97 5.95
CA LEU A 112 27.08 5.11 7.40
C LEU A 112 25.69 4.59 7.85
N HIS A 113 25.57 4.31 9.15
CA HIS A 113 24.32 3.82 9.76
C HIS A 113 23.16 4.80 9.53
N LEU A 114 22.04 4.31 9.02
CA LEU A 114 20.91 5.09 8.51
C LEU A 114 20.37 6.10 9.51
N GLY A 115 19.81 5.66 10.65
CA GLY A 115 19.09 6.51 11.60
C GLY A 115 19.99 7.61 12.20
N ARG A 116 21.15 7.22 12.74
CA ARG A 116 22.11 8.15 13.37
C ARG A 116 22.65 9.20 12.40
N THR A 117 22.90 8.83 11.13
CA THR A 117 23.41 9.78 10.12
C THR A 117 22.33 10.76 9.70
N VAL A 118 21.09 10.29 9.53
CA VAL A 118 19.93 11.16 9.22
C VAL A 118 19.65 12.10 10.38
N GLY A 119 19.58 11.61 11.62
CA GLY A 119 19.38 12.45 12.81
C GLY A 119 20.45 13.55 12.94
N ALA A 120 21.74 13.19 12.78
CA ALA A 120 22.83 14.16 12.83
C ALA A 120 22.73 15.24 11.73
N VAL A 121 22.41 14.87 10.48
CA VAL A 121 22.26 15.86 9.40
C VAL A 121 21.01 16.72 9.60
N ILE A 122 19.91 16.18 10.14
CA ILE A 122 18.73 16.97 10.48
C ILE A 122 19.03 17.97 11.61
N VAL A 123 19.79 17.59 12.65
CA VAL A 123 20.23 18.54 13.70
C VAL A 123 21.12 19.64 13.11
N ILE A 124 22.02 19.31 12.18
CA ILE A 124 22.86 20.30 11.46
C ILE A 124 21.99 21.24 10.61
N TRP A 125 21.02 20.71 9.85
CA TRP A 125 20.07 21.51 9.07
C TRP A 125 19.27 22.46 9.97
N GLY A 126 18.72 21.97 11.09
CA GLY A 126 18.00 22.80 12.06
C GLY A 126 18.86 23.91 12.66
N ALA A 127 20.11 23.61 13.03
CA ALA A 127 21.06 24.64 13.50
C ALA A 127 21.39 25.68 12.43
N VAL A 128 21.57 25.27 11.16
CA VAL A 128 21.76 26.19 10.02
C VAL A 128 20.51 27.02 9.73
N ALA A 129 19.30 26.48 9.98
CA ALA A 129 18.05 27.22 9.91
C ALA A 129 17.96 28.30 10.99
N MET A 130 18.25 27.96 12.26
CA MET A 130 18.33 28.92 13.37
C MET A 130 19.34 30.03 13.09
N ALA A 131 20.49 29.69 12.49
CA ALA A 131 21.54 30.66 12.12
C ALA A 131 21.06 31.75 11.14
N THR A 132 19.93 31.58 10.44
CA THR A 132 19.29 32.66 9.67
C THR A 132 18.99 33.89 10.53
N ALA A 133 18.63 33.70 11.80
CA ALA A 133 18.31 34.80 12.70
C ALA A 133 19.50 35.75 12.94
N GLY A 134 20.74 35.26 12.87
CA GLY A 134 21.96 36.06 13.01
C GLY A 134 22.37 36.83 11.73
N VAL A 135 21.64 36.67 10.62
CA VAL A 135 22.00 37.31 9.35
C VAL A 135 21.64 38.80 9.36
N THR A 136 22.63 39.65 9.09
CA THR A 136 22.49 41.13 9.02
C THR A 136 22.61 41.72 7.61
N THR A 137 22.99 40.93 6.61
CA THR A 137 23.19 41.41 5.22
C THR A 137 22.67 40.42 4.18
N TYR A 138 22.29 40.91 2.99
CA TYR A 138 21.91 40.05 1.86
C TYR A 138 23.01 39.05 1.45
N LYS A 139 24.29 39.42 1.58
CA LYS A 139 25.43 38.51 1.31
C LYS A 139 25.48 37.36 2.32
N GLY A 140 25.24 37.65 3.60
CA GLY A 140 25.09 36.63 4.63
C GLY A 140 23.90 35.71 4.36
N LEU A 141 22.76 36.26 3.92
CA LEU A 141 21.59 35.46 3.54
C LEU A 141 21.90 34.53 2.36
N PHE A 142 22.61 35.01 1.34
CA PHE A 142 22.98 34.22 0.17
C PHE A 142 23.83 32.99 0.55
N ALA A 143 24.82 33.18 1.43
CA ALA A 143 25.62 32.07 1.97
C ALA A 143 24.77 31.13 2.84
N GLN A 144 23.94 31.68 3.73
CA GLN A 144 23.08 30.88 4.62
C GLN A 144 22.10 30.01 3.81
N ARG A 145 21.43 30.57 2.79
CA ARG A 145 20.50 29.82 1.91
C ARG A 145 21.20 28.66 1.20
N PHE A 146 22.42 28.86 0.70
CA PHE A 146 23.20 27.80 0.07
C PHE A 146 23.52 26.66 1.05
N PHE A 147 24.04 26.95 2.24
CA PHE A 147 24.35 25.91 3.23
C PHE A 147 23.10 25.24 3.81
N LEU A 148 21.98 25.95 3.92
CA LEU A 148 20.68 25.41 4.33
C LEU A 148 20.20 24.34 3.34
N GLY A 149 20.16 24.68 2.05
CA GLY A 149 19.78 23.74 0.99
C GLY A 149 20.76 22.57 0.84
N PHE A 150 22.06 22.82 1.03
CA PHE A 150 23.06 21.75 1.07
C PHE A 150 22.73 20.74 2.18
N ALA A 151 22.49 21.19 3.41
CA ALA A 151 22.22 20.32 4.55
C ALA A 151 20.89 19.56 4.42
N GLU A 152 19.83 20.23 3.96
CA GLU A 152 18.50 19.61 3.80
C GLU A 152 18.44 18.58 2.65
N SER A 153 19.33 18.68 1.65
CA SER A 153 19.26 17.91 0.40
C SER A 153 19.11 16.40 0.51
N ILE A 154 19.59 15.81 1.61
CA ILE A 154 19.53 14.36 1.84
C ILE A 154 18.15 13.87 2.32
N VAL A 155 17.34 14.73 2.96
CA VAL A 155 16.12 14.29 3.68
C VAL A 155 15.10 13.61 2.76
N PRO A 156 14.76 14.14 1.56
CA PRO A 156 13.85 13.46 0.64
C PRO A 156 14.38 12.10 0.18
N THR A 157 15.68 12.01 -0.11
CA THR A 157 16.34 10.76 -0.55
C THR A 157 16.39 9.72 0.57
N ALA A 158 16.67 10.14 1.81
CA ALA A 158 16.62 9.28 2.99
C ALA A 158 15.22 8.70 3.20
N PHE A 159 14.18 9.52 3.03
CA PHE A 159 12.79 9.12 3.18
C PHE A 159 12.35 8.11 2.11
N MET A 160 12.77 8.27 0.85
CA MET A 160 12.56 7.25 -0.18
C MET A 160 13.22 5.91 0.20
N VAL A 161 14.44 5.95 0.76
CA VAL A 161 15.17 4.76 1.17
C VAL A 161 14.50 4.05 2.35
N ILE A 162 14.03 4.80 3.36
CA ILE A 162 13.25 4.25 4.47
C ILE A 162 11.97 3.57 3.96
N ILE A 163 11.18 4.23 3.11
CA ILE A 163 9.98 3.64 2.50
C ILE A 163 10.32 2.36 1.72
N SER A 164 11.41 2.38 0.96
CA SER A 164 11.87 1.21 0.17
C SER A 164 12.33 0.02 1.03
N GLY A 165 12.72 0.27 2.29
CA GLY A 165 13.20 -0.74 3.24
C GLY A 165 12.15 -1.27 4.21
N TYR A 166 10.93 -0.74 4.20
CA TYR A 166 9.81 -1.17 5.06
C TYR A 166 8.53 -1.55 4.28
N TYR A 167 8.37 -1.12 3.02
CA TYR A 167 7.18 -1.37 2.19
C TYR A 167 7.49 -2.06 0.86
N THR A 168 6.60 -2.94 0.42
CA THR A 168 6.65 -3.56 -0.92
C THR A 168 6.27 -2.55 -2.02
N GLN A 169 6.67 -2.81 -3.28
CA GLN A 169 6.42 -1.90 -4.40
C GLN A 169 4.93 -1.56 -4.62
N ALA A 170 4.03 -2.50 -4.31
CA ALA A 170 2.57 -2.27 -4.36
C ALA A 170 2.09 -1.30 -3.28
N GLU A 171 2.68 -1.35 -2.08
CA GLU A 171 2.34 -0.50 -0.94
C GLU A 171 2.91 0.91 -1.07
N GLN A 172 4.13 1.03 -1.61
CA GLN A 172 4.92 2.26 -1.66
C GLN A 172 4.16 3.44 -2.27
N THR A 173 3.42 3.24 -3.37
CA THR A 173 2.72 4.35 -4.07
C THR A 173 1.67 5.05 -3.20
N TRP A 174 0.96 4.32 -2.34
CA TRP A 174 -0.03 4.92 -1.44
C TRP A 174 0.65 5.72 -0.34
N ARG A 175 1.65 5.12 0.32
CA ARG A 175 2.40 5.74 1.41
C ARG A 175 3.17 6.98 0.95
N GLN A 176 3.69 6.96 -0.28
CA GLN A 176 4.24 8.12 -0.98
C GLN A 176 3.29 9.32 -0.91
N CYS A 177 2.02 9.14 -1.33
CA CYS A 177 1.04 10.21 -1.35
C CYS A 177 0.67 10.66 0.08
N LEU A 178 0.60 9.73 1.04
CA LEU A 178 0.31 10.06 2.44
C LEU A 178 1.38 10.99 3.05
N TRP A 179 2.67 10.62 3.05
CA TRP A 179 3.69 11.49 3.65
C TRP A 179 3.95 12.76 2.81
N TYR A 180 3.83 12.69 1.48
CA TYR A 180 3.99 13.85 0.58
C TYR A 180 2.86 14.89 0.74
N SER A 181 1.68 14.48 1.23
CA SER A 181 0.56 15.39 1.56
C SER A 181 0.93 16.44 2.62
N ALA A 182 1.99 16.21 3.40
CA ALA A 182 2.53 17.17 4.38
C ALA A 182 2.84 18.54 3.76
N THR A 183 3.16 18.60 2.46
CA THR A 183 3.31 19.87 1.72
C THR A 183 2.07 20.78 1.85
N GLY A 184 0.87 20.23 1.68
CA GLY A 184 -0.39 20.94 1.89
C GLY A 184 -0.69 21.17 3.36
N GLY A 185 -0.57 20.12 4.19
CA GLY A 185 -0.85 20.20 5.63
C GLY A 185 -0.01 21.23 6.38
N TRP A 186 1.29 21.29 6.09
CA TRP A 186 2.21 22.29 6.67
C TRP A 186 2.17 23.64 5.97
N THR A 187 1.54 23.77 4.80
CA THR A 187 1.11 25.09 4.32
C THR A 187 0.04 25.66 5.25
N ILE A 188 -0.93 24.84 5.70
CA ILE A 188 -1.99 25.27 6.64
C ILE A 188 -1.40 25.55 8.03
N ILE A 189 -0.70 24.56 8.61
CA ILE A 189 -0.11 24.68 9.96
C ILE A 189 0.92 25.82 9.99
N GLY A 190 1.81 25.88 9.02
CA GLY A 190 2.82 26.94 8.91
C GLY A 190 2.23 28.33 8.71
N ALA A 191 1.10 28.46 8.01
CA ALA A 191 0.36 29.72 7.92
C ALA A 191 -0.20 30.17 9.27
N GLY A 192 -0.78 29.24 10.04
CA GLY A 192 -1.29 29.50 11.39
C GLY A 192 -0.19 29.90 12.37
N ILE A 193 0.93 29.17 12.37
CA ILE A 193 2.11 29.50 13.18
C ILE A 193 2.65 30.89 12.80
N ASN A 194 2.84 31.16 11.49
CA ASN A 194 3.31 32.45 11.03
C ASN A 194 2.37 33.59 11.48
N TYR A 195 1.05 33.40 11.38
CA TYR A 195 0.05 34.37 11.85
C TYR A 195 0.12 34.60 13.38
N GLY A 196 0.35 33.56 14.17
CA GLY A 196 0.58 33.69 15.62
C GLY A 196 1.82 34.54 15.93
N PHE A 197 2.97 34.22 15.33
CA PHE A 197 4.21 35.00 15.50
C PHE A 197 4.10 36.44 14.96
N ALA A 198 3.17 36.70 14.04
CA ALA A 198 2.86 38.04 13.55
C ALA A 198 2.40 39.00 14.66
N HIS A 199 1.76 38.47 15.71
CA HIS A 199 1.19 39.24 16.83
C HIS A 199 2.18 39.50 17.96
N ILE A 200 3.40 38.95 17.91
CA ILE A 200 4.44 39.26 18.90
C ILE A 200 4.82 40.74 18.79
N THR A 201 4.69 41.46 19.91
CA THR A 201 4.97 42.90 20.04
C THR A 201 6.12 43.22 21.00
N GLY A 202 6.66 42.22 21.72
CA GLY A 202 7.72 42.39 22.71
C GLY A 202 9.03 41.64 22.41
N GLY A 203 10.10 42.05 23.09
CA GLY A 203 11.45 41.49 23.01
C GLY A 203 12.31 42.10 21.90
N ASP A 204 13.64 42.00 22.06
CA ASP A 204 14.62 42.74 21.24
C ASP A 204 14.83 42.16 19.82
N LEU A 205 14.33 40.95 19.56
CA LEU A 205 14.44 40.29 18.27
C LEU A 205 13.28 40.66 17.33
N LYS A 206 13.57 40.74 16.04
CA LYS A 206 12.60 41.05 14.99
C LYS A 206 11.69 39.86 14.72
N LYS A 207 10.43 40.13 14.37
CA LYS A 207 9.38 39.09 14.16
C LYS A 207 9.83 37.93 13.24
N TRP A 208 10.61 38.22 12.20
CA TRP A 208 11.13 37.18 11.29
C TRP A 208 12.28 36.33 11.87
N GLN A 209 13.04 36.84 12.84
CA GLN A 209 14.11 36.09 13.50
C GLN A 209 13.52 34.99 14.39
N TYR A 210 12.45 35.31 15.13
CA TYR A 210 11.72 34.32 15.95
C TYR A 210 11.19 33.14 15.13
N LEU A 211 10.67 33.36 13.91
CA LEU A 211 10.24 32.27 13.02
C LEU A 211 11.36 31.25 12.74
N TYR A 212 12.56 31.74 12.39
CA TYR A 212 13.69 30.86 12.09
C TYR A 212 14.28 30.17 13.33
N LEU A 213 14.28 30.84 14.49
CA LEU A 213 14.67 30.22 15.75
C LEU A 213 13.72 29.08 16.14
N MET A 214 12.41 29.32 16.11
CA MET A 214 11.40 28.31 16.44
C MET A 214 11.42 27.15 15.43
N ALA A 215 11.42 27.42 14.14
CA ALA A 215 11.40 26.36 13.12
C ALA A 215 12.68 25.51 13.13
N GLY A 216 13.84 26.15 13.26
CA GLY A 216 15.11 25.44 13.40
C GLY A 216 15.18 24.60 14.68
N ALA A 217 14.62 25.09 15.80
CA ALA A 217 14.51 24.32 17.04
C ALA A 217 13.59 23.10 16.90
N LEU A 218 12.43 23.24 16.23
CA LEU A 218 11.55 22.10 15.91
C LEU A 218 12.27 21.06 15.04
N THR A 219 13.04 21.50 14.04
CA THR A 219 13.88 20.63 13.21
C THR A 219 14.98 19.94 14.02
N VAL A 220 15.65 20.63 14.96
CA VAL A 220 16.63 20.02 15.87
C VAL A 220 15.99 18.94 16.75
N LEU A 221 14.82 19.22 17.36
CA LEU A 221 14.07 18.25 18.16
C LEU A 221 13.66 17.02 17.34
N TYR A 222 13.17 17.23 16.11
CA TYR A 222 12.86 16.15 15.18
C TYR A 222 14.10 15.32 14.80
N GLY A 223 15.25 15.98 14.62
CA GLY A 223 16.54 15.32 14.41
C GLY A 223 16.96 14.44 15.59
N PHE A 224 16.72 14.87 16.83
CA PHE A 224 16.96 14.05 18.02
C PHE A 224 16.09 12.79 18.07
N VAL A 225 14.81 12.86 17.69
CA VAL A 225 13.93 11.68 17.57
C VAL A 225 14.51 10.66 16.58
N PHE A 226 15.15 11.11 15.48
CA PHE A 226 15.74 10.24 14.48
C PHE A 226 16.95 9.40 14.94
N PHE A 227 17.61 9.75 16.06
CA PHE A 227 18.68 8.89 16.61
C PHE A 227 18.16 7.57 17.19
N PHE A 228 16.89 7.51 17.58
CA PHE A 228 16.21 6.32 18.09
C PHE A 228 15.51 5.51 16.97
N PHE A 229 15.63 5.96 15.72
CA PHE A 229 15.02 5.31 14.57
C PHE A 229 15.79 4.03 14.16
N PRO A 230 15.17 2.85 14.11
CA PRO A 230 15.82 1.61 13.72
C PRO A 230 16.21 1.61 12.23
N ASN A 231 17.32 0.98 11.88
CA ASN A 231 17.84 1.02 10.49
C ASN A 231 17.14 0.03 9.55
N SER A 232 16.40 -0.94 10.09
CA SER A 232 15.72 -2.00 9.34
C SER A 232 14.58 -2.63 10.15
N PRO A 233 13.62 -3.35 9.53
CA PRO A 233 12.58 -4.08 10.24
C PRO A 233 13.12 -5.08 11.27
N ALA A 234 14.28 -5.71 11.02
CA ALA A 234 14.95 -6.61 11.97
C ALA A 234 15.38 -5.90 13.27
N GLN A 235 15.75 -4.62 13.18
CA GLN A 235 16.18 -3.80 14.32
C GLN A 235 15.02 -3.03 14.98
N ALA A 236 13.78 -3.16 14.48
CA ALA A 236 12.64 -2.44 15.04
C ALA A 236 12.24 -3.01 16.40
N TRP A 237 12.45 -2.22 17.45
CA TRP A 237 12.19 -2.57 18.85
C TRP A 237 10.69 -2.69 19.19
N TRP A 238 9.79 -2.25 18.30
CA TRP A 238 8.34 -2.32 18.44
C TRP A 238 7.68 -3.56 17.77
N PHE A 239 8.49 -4.48 17.24
CA PHE A 239 8.03 -5.77 16.69
C PHE A 239 8.43 -6.94 17.59
N THR A 240 7.55 -7.94 17.67
CA THR A 240 7.92 -9.28 18.17
C THR A 240 8.83 -10.00 17.16
N GLU A 241 9.53 -11.05 17.58
CA GLU A 241 10.39 -11.83 16.66
C GLU A 241 9.60 -12.46 15.49
N GLU A 242 8.35 -12.83 15.72
CA GLU A 242 7.42 -13.28 14.67
C GLU A 242 7.07 -12.15 13.69
N GLU A 243 6.72 -10.97 14.19
CA GLU A 243 6.45 -9.79 13.37
C GLU A 243 7.68 -9.35 12.56
N LYS A 244 8.89 -9.49 13.11
CA LYS A 244 10.16 -9.25 12.39
C LYS A 244 10.35 -10.22 11.23
N ARG A 245 10.14 -11.53 11.45
CA ARG A 245 10.22 -12.55 10.38
C ARG A 245 9.26 -12.24 9.25
N VAL A 246 7.99 -11.96 9.56
CA VAL A 246 6.96 -11.61 8.56
C VAL A 246 7.28 -10.30 7.84
N ALA A 247 7.83 -9.30 8.53
CA ALA A 247 8.26 -8.05 7.91
C ALA A 247 9.40 -8.25 6.89
N ILE A 248 10.35 -9.14 7.16
CA ILE A 248 11.50 -9.43 6.30
C ILE A 248 11.08 -10.31 5.10
N GLU A 249 10.31 -11.37 5.33
CA GLU A 249 9.82 -12.27 4.26
C GLU A 249 8.89 -11.54 3.27
N ARG A 250 8.03 -10.62 3.74
CA ARG A 250 7.22 -9.76 2.85
C ARG A 250 8.10 -8.92 1.91
N LEU A 251 9.22 -8.40 2.40
CA LEU A 251 10.15 -7.59 1.59
C LEU A 251 10.99 -8.45 0.63
N ARG A 252 11.38 -9.66 1.03
CA ARG A 252 12.04 -10.66 0.18
C ARG A 252 11.19 -11.00 -1.03
N MET A 253 9.90 -11.31 -0.82
CA MET A 253 8.95 -11.62 -1.89
C MET A 253 8.60 -10.39 -2.75
N GLY A 254 8.68 -9.18 -2.19
CA GLY A 254 8.45 -7.91 -2.91
C GLY A 254 9.52 -7.50 -3.94
N GLN A 255 10.53 -8.35 -4.18
CA GLN A 255 11.68 -8.12 -5.07
C GLN A 255 12.43 -6.80 -4.83
N MET A 256 12.41 -6.28 -3.61
CA MET A 256 13.26 -5.14 -3.20
C MET A 256 14.69 -5.66 -2.91
N GLY A 257 15.38 -6.08 -3.98
CA GLY A 257 16.63 -6.83 -3.92
C GLY A 257 17.70 -6.16 -3.05
N VAL A 258 18.27 -6.95 -2.13
CA VAL A 258 19.17 -6.55 -1.03
C VAL A 258 20.15 -5.43 -1.44
N ARG A 259 19.77 -4.19 -1.08
CA ARG A 259 20.48 -2.89 -1.23
C ARG A 259 21.67 -2.96 -2.20
N CYS A 260 21.40 -3.16 -3.50
CA CYS A 260 22.43 -3.52 -4.46
C CYS A 260 23.42 -2.36 -4.74
N GLN A 261 24.53 -2.32 -3.98
CA GLN A 261 25.54 -1.26 -4.00
C GLN A 261 26.43 -1.22 -5.28
N LYS A 262 26.26 -2.16 -6.22
CA LYS A 262 27.06 -2.20 -7.46
C LYS A 262 26.35 -1.46 -8.60
N ILE A 263 26.86 -0.29 -8.95
CA ILE A 263 26.38 0.53 -10.08
C ILE A 263 26.59 -0.23 -11.40
N LYS A 264 25.49 -0.52 -12.13
CA LYS A 264 25.54 -1.16 -13.45
C LYS A 264 25.66 -0.12 -14.56
N TRP A 265 26.87 0.09 -15.08
CA TRP A 265 27.13 0.99 -16.22
C TRP A 265 26.23 0.77 -17.47
N PRO A 266 25.86 -0.46 -17.88
CA PRO A 266 24.92 -0.66 -18.98
C PRO A 266 23.53 -0.07 -18.70
N GLN A 267 23.02 -0.21 -17.47
CA GLN A 267 21.74 0.39 -17.06
C GLN A 267 21.81 1.93 -17.09
N ILE A 268 22.95 2.54 -16.75
CA ILE A 268 23.16 4.01 -16.88
C ILE A 268 23.19 4.44 -18.35
N LYS A 269 23.94 3.74 -19.21
CA LYS A 269 23.98 4.05 -20.66
C LYS A 269 22.59 3.95 -21.28
N GLU A 270 21.79 2.97 -20.87
CA GLU A 270 20.41 2.85 -21.32
C GLU A 270 19.50 3.97 -20.78
N ALA A 271 19.67 4.38 -19.51
CA ALA A 271 18.91 5.47 -18.90
C ALA A 271 19.15 6.81 -19.61
N LEU A 272 20.41 7.13 -19.91
CA LEU A 272 20.82 8.32 -20.66
C LEU A 272 20.19 8.34 -22.07
N LEU A 273 20.04 7.17 -22.69
CA LEU A 273 19.43 6.97 -24.01
C LEU A 273 17.93 6.59 -23.93
N ASP A 274 17.25 6.88 -22.83
CA ASP A 274 15.81 6.65 -22.69
C ASP A 274 15.03 7.97 -22.68
N VAL A 275 14.32 8.22 -23.79
CA VAL A 275 13.44 9.38 -23.96
C VAL A 275 12.40 9.45 -22.83
N LYS A 276 11.97 8.30 -22.25
CA LYS A 276 11.07 8.28 -21.08
C LYS A 276 11.64 9.09 -19.91
N VAL A 277 12.93 8.93 -19.60
CA VAL A 277 13.60 9.59 -18.46
C VAL A 277 13.59 11.10 -18.65
N TRP A 278 14.01 11.58 -19.82
CA TRP A 278 14.11 13.01 -20.10
C TRP A 278 12.75 13.70 -20.21
N LEU A 279 11.74 13.04 -20.78
CA LEU A 279 10.37 13.57 -20.81
C LEU A 279 9.81 13.72 -19.38
N ILE A 280 9.92 12.69 -18.55
CA ILE A 280 9.38 12.68 -17.17
C ILE A 280 10.14 13.67 -16.27
N ALA A 281 11.47 13.76 -16.40
CA ALA A 281 12.26 14.77 -15.71
C ALA A 281 11.92 16.20 -16.17
N THR A 282 11.70 16.42 -17.47
CA THR A 282 11.29 17.74 -18.00
C THR A 282 9.90 18.14 -17.49
N MET A 283 8.95 17.21 -17.41
CA MET A 283 7.65 17.45 -16.76
C MET A 283 7.81 17.89 -15.30
N MET A 284 8.72 17.25 -14.55
CA MET A 284 8.96 17.61 -13.15
C MET A 284 9.44 19.06 -13.03
N GLY A 285 10.46 19.46 -13.81
CA GLY A 285 10.99 20.82 -13.77
C GLY A 285 10.00 21.88 -14.24
N ALA A 286 9.21 21.57 -15.27
CA ALA A 286 8.15 22.46 -15.73
C ALA A 286 7.04 22.65 -14.67
N ALA A 287 6.57 21.55 -14.05
CA ALA A 287 5.57 21.62 -12.98
C ALA A 287 6.06 22.37 -11.74
N TYR A 288 7.33 22.16 -11.33
CA TYR A 288 7.89 22.80 -10.13
C TYR A 288 8.20 24.30 -10.26
N SER A 289 8.11 24.88 -11.47
CA SER A 289 8.22 26.34 -11.67
C SER A 289 7.24 27.15 -10.81
N VAL A 290 6.02 26.62 -10.62
CA VAL A 290 4.98 27.21 -9.75
C VAL A 290 5.45 27.26 -8.30
N ASN A 291 5.90 26.13 -7.76
CA ASN A 291 6.29 26.00 -6.36
C ASN A 291 7.43 26.95 -5.99
N GLY A 292 8.43 27.11 -6.86
CA GLY A 292 9.54 28.03 -6.62
C GLY A 292 9.09 29.49 -6.45
N ALA A 293 8.12 29.94 -7.24
CA ALA A 293 7.51 31.25 -7.07
C ALA A 293 6.59 31.31 -5.83
N VAL A 294 5.68 30.35 -5.68
CA VAL A 294 4.63 30.34 -4.65
C VAL A 294 5.19 30.17 -3.23
N SER A 295 6.23 29.36 -3.02
CA SER A 295 6.83 29.16 -1.68
C SER A 295 7.58 30.38 -1.16
N GLY A 296 8.41 31.01 -2.01
CA GLY A 296 9.21 32.18 -1.62
C GLY A 296 8.46 33.52 -1.66
N PHE A 297 7.41 33.64 -2.48
CA PHE A 297 6.69 34.91 -2.71
C PHE A 297 5.19 34.86 -2.43
N GLY A 298 4.61 33.72 -2.04
CA GLY A 298 3.16 33.53 -1.90
C GLY A 298 2.43 34.63 -1.12
N PRO A 299 2.73 34.83 0.18
CA PRO A 299 2.13 35.91 0.98
C PRO A 299 2.37 37.30 0.40
N LEU A 300 3.51 37.54 -0.26
CA LEU A 300 3.79 38.82 -0.92
C LEU A 300 2.90 39.02 -2.16
N ILE A 301 2.71 37.98 -2.98
CA ILE A 301 1.78 38.02 -4.13
C ILE A 301 0.35 38.27 -3.63
N VAL A 302 -0.12 37.55 -2.61
CA VAL A 302 -1.48 37.76 -2.06
C VAL A 302 -1.66 39.17 -1.49
N SER A 303 -0.65 39.74 -0.82
CA SER A 303 -0.73 41.13 -0.34
C SER A 303 -0.90 42.16 -1.48
N THR A 304 -0.50 41.85 -2.72
CA THR A 304 -0.73 42.73 -3.88
C THR A 304 -2.18 42.71 -4.40
N PHE A 305 -3.04 41.81 -3.90
CA PHE A 305 -4.48 41.78 -4.20
C PHE A 305 -5.33 42.67 -3.27
N GLY A 306 -4.70 43.59 -2.52
CA GLY A 306 -5.40 44.49 -1.61
C GLY A 306 -5.85 43.82 -0.31
N TRP A 307 -4.97 43.01 0.28
CA TRP A 307 -5.18 42.36 1.58
C TRP A 307 -4.03 42.73 2.53
N SER A 308 -4.27 42.70 3.85
CA SER A 308 -3.20 43.03 4.79
C SER A 308 -2.08 41.98 4.76
N ALA A 309 -0.90 42.38 5.24
CA ALA A 309 0.24 41.50 5.47
C ALA A 309 -0.12 40.25 6.32
N TYR A 310 -1.10 40.37 7.21
CA TYR A 310 -1.54 39.31 8.12
C TYR A 310 -2.55 38.37 7.46
N ASP A 311 -3.54 38.92 6.75
CA ASP A 311 -4.54 38.12 6.02
C ASP A 311 -3.89 37.33 4.88
N ALA A 312 -2.88 37.90 4.24
CA ALA A 312 -2.10 37.26 3.19
C ALA A 312 -1.34 36.00 3.66
N LEU A 313 -1.14 35.82 4.97
CA LEU A 313 -0.67 34.55 5.55
C LEU A 313 -1.82 33.54 5.68
N LEU A 314 -2.98 33.96 6.18
CA LEU A 314 -4.16 33.09 6.30
C LEU A 314 -4.65 32.58 4.95
N TRP A 315 -4.56 33.41 3.89
CA TRP A 315 -4.87 33.02 2.51
C TRP A 315 -3.92 31.98 1.90
N GLN A 316 -2.85 31.58 2.60
CA GLN A 316 -2.09 30.36 2.26
C GLN A 316 -2.82 29.08 2.68
N MET A 317 -3.73 29.12 3.66
CA MET A 317 -4.44 27.92 4.15
C MET A 317 -5.35 27.28 3.08
N PRO A 318 -6.16 28.01 2.28
CA PRO A 318 -6.95 27.40 1.21
C PRO A 318 -6.09 26.74 0.12
N LEU A 319 -4.98 27.37 -0.27
CA LEU A 319 -3.96 26.78 -1.15
C LEU A 319 -3.45 25.45 -0.56
N GLY A 320 -3.07 25.45 0.73
CA GLY A 320 -2.63 24.25 1.45
C GLY A 320 -3.69 23.15 1.50
N GLY A 321 -4.96 23.50 1.67
CA GLY A 321 -6.10 22.58 1.63
C GLY A 321 -6.26 21.90 0.27
N VAL A 322 -6.19 22.67 -0.83
CA VAL A 322 -6.21 22.13 -2.20
C VAL A 322 -5.01 21.21 -2.44
N CYS A 323 -3.81 21.57 -1.97
CA CYS A 323 -2.63 20.71 -2.04
C CYS A 323 -2.82 19.39 -1.28
N PHE A 324 -3.28 19.45 -0.02
CA PHE A 324 -3.44 18.29 0.88
C PHE A 324 -4.49 17.31 0.36
N ILE A 325 -5.72 17.79 0.14
CA ILE A 325 -6.83 17.00 -0.37
C ILE A 325 -6.51 16.49 -1.78
N GLY A 326 -5.93 17.34 -2.62
CA GLY A 326 -5.52 17.00 -3.99
C GLY A 326 -4.53 15.84 -4.04
N ILE A 327 -3.46 15.86 -3.23
CA ILE A 327 -2.48 14.76 -3.18
C ILE A 327 -3.12 13.45 -2.71
N ILE A 328 -3.94 13.48 -1.65
CA ILE A 328 -4.56 12.28 -1.10
C ILE A 328 -5.58 11.68 -2.09
N LEU A 329 -6.44 12.51 -2.68
CA LEU A 329 -7.38 12.09 -3.72
C LEU A 329 -6.66 11.56 -4.97
N ALA A 330 -5.57 12.21 -5.37
CA ALA A 330 -4.75 11.75 -6.50
C ALA A 330 -4.09 10.38 -6.23
N GLY A 331 -3.58 10.18 -5.02
CA GLY A 331 -3.08 8.89 -4.57
C GLY A 331 -4.16 7.82 -4.63
N TYR A 332 -5.30 8.04 -3.98
CA TYR A 332 -6.40 7.09 -3.86
C TYR A 332 -6.99 6.69 -5.22
N LEU A 333 -7.26 7.65 -6.10
CA LEU A 333 -7.80 7.38 -7.44
C LEU A 333 -6.79 6.59 -8.30
N SER A 334 -5.48 6.80 -8.11
CA SER A 334 -4.41 6.03 -8.78
C SER A 334 -4.24 4.59 -8.28
N LEU A 335 -4.89 4.22 -7.17
CA LEU A 335 -5.03 2.84 -6.68
C LEU A 335 -6.33 2.20 -7.19
N LYS A 336 -7.44 2.94 -7.14
CA LYS A 336 -8.77 2.44 -7.54
C LYS A 336 -8.92 2.25 -9.04
N VAL A 337 -8.28 3.09 -9.87
CA VAL A 337 -8.35 2.98 -11.33
C VAL A 337 -6.94 2.76 -11.89
N GLN A 338 -6.70 1.58 -12.46
CA GLN A 338 -5.40 1.27 -13.08
C GLN A 338 -5.14 2.19 -14.28
N ASN A 339 -3.87 2.57 -14.46
CA ASN A 339 -3.36 3.34 -15.61
C ASN A 339 -3.92 4.77 -15.83
N ILE A 340 -4.75 5.30 -14.93
CA ILE A 340 -5.35 6.63 -15.06
C ILE A 340 -4.35 7.80 -14.89
N ARG A 341 -3.15 7.53 -14.33
CA ARG A 341 -2.20 8.57 -13.82
C ARG A 341 -1.88 9.69 -14.82
N LEU A 342 -1.67 9.38 -16.09
CA LEU A 342 -1.39 10.40 -17.13
C LEU A 342 -2.60 11.29 -17.43
N ILE A 343 -3.80 10.73 -17.43
CA ILE A 343 -5.05 11.50 -17.60
C ILE A 343 -5.26 12.42 -16.39
N MET A 344 -4.95 11.96 -15.18
CA MET A 344 -5.00 12.79 -13.97
C MET A 344 -3.97 13.92 -13.97
N ILE A 345 -2.75 13.69 -14.47
CA ILE A 345 -1.76 14.78 -14.66
C ILE A 345 -2.36 15.88 -15.55
N ILE A 346 -2.92 15.51 -16.71
CA ILE A 346 -3.55 16.47 -17.64
C ILE A 346 -4.73 17.17 -16.97
N ALA A 347 -5.63 16.43 -16.32
CA ALA A 347 -6.80 16.97 -15.64
C ALA A 347 -6.44 17.95 -14.51
N CYS A 348 -5.42 17.64 -13.70
CA CYS A 348 -4.95 18.53 -12.63
C CYS A 348 -4.11 19.72 -13.15
N CYS A 349 -3.59 19.68 -14.38
CA CYS A 349 -2.94 20.84 -15.00
C CYS A 349 -3.95 21.94 -15.40
N LEU A 350 -5.18 21.58 -15.78
CA LEU A 350 -6.20 22.55 -16.22
C LEU A 350 -6.60 23.56 -15.12
N PRO A 351 -6.87 23.16 -13.86
CA PRO A 351 -7.06 24.09 -12.75
C PRO A 351 -5.89 25.06 -12.55
N VAL A 352 -4.64 24.60 -12.64
CA VAL A 352 -3.46 25.46 -12.45
C VAL A 352 -3.37 26.53 -13.54
N ILE A 353 -3.60 26.16 -14.81
CA ILE A 353 -3.66 27.10 -15.93
C ILE A 353 -4.81 28.10 -15.74
N ALA A 354 -5.99 27.64 -15.34
CA ALA A 354 -7.15 28.48 -15.08
C ALA A 354 -6.88 29.49 -13.95
N GLY A 355 -6.29 29.04 -12.82
CA GLY A 355 -5.95 29.91 -11.70
C GLY A 355 -4.92 30.98 -12.06
N CYS A 356 -3.91 30.64 -12.86
CA CYS A 356 -2.94 31.61 -13.38
C CYS A 356 -3.59 32.63 -14.32
N ALA A 357 -4.50 32.18 -15.20
CA ALA A 357 -5.26 33.06 -16.07
C ALA A 357 -6.19 33.99 -15.29
N MET A 358 -6.84 33.50 -14.22
CA MET A 358 -7.69 34.29 -13.32
C MET A 358 -6.89 35.40 -12.63
N ILE A 359 -5.70 35.12 -12.08
CA ILE A 359 -4.87 36.17 -11.46
C ILE A 359 -4.41 37.20 -12.49
N TRP A 360 -3.95 36.75 -13.67
CA TRP A 360 -3.38 37.63 -14.70
C TRP A 360 -4.42 38.51 -15.40
N LYS A 361 -5.67 38.03 -15.57
CA LYS A 361 -6.72 38.70 -16.35
C LYS A 361 -7.83 39.35 -15.51
N SER A 362 -7.87 39.13 -14.20
CA SER A 362 -8.82 39.83 -13.32
C SER A 362 -8.36 41.25 -12.99
N SER A 363 -9.33 42.14 -12.73
CA SER A 363 -9.07 43.48 -12.22
C SER A 363 -8.76 43.44 -10.72
N TRP A 364 -7.52 43.77 -10.35
CA TRP A 364 -7.14 43.86 -8.94
C TRP A 364 -7.72 45.14 -8.32
N HIS A 365 -8.58 44.94 -7.33
CA HIS A 365 -9.20 45.95 -6.47
C HIS A 365 -8.91 45.59 -5.00
N GLN A 366 -9.26 46.46 -4.04
CA GLN A 366 -9.13 46.11 -2.62
C GLN A 366 -9.98 44.87 -2.32
N HIS A 367 -9.42 43.92 -1.57
CA HIS A 367 -10.01 42.63 -1.25
C HIS A 367 -10.50 41.78 -2.44
N ALA A 368 -9.81 41.84 -3.60
CA ALA A 368 -10.27 41.16 -4.81
C ALA A 368 -10.38 39.63 -4.67
N ALA A 369 -11.59 39.09 -4.77
CA ALA A 369 -11.87 37.66 -4.62
C ALA A 369 -11.35 36.80 -5.79
N THR A 370 -11.45 37.28 -7.04
CA THR A 370 -11.06 36.53 -8.24
C THR A 370 -9.58 36.09 -8.27
N PRO A 371 -8.58 36.96 -7.99
CA PRO A 371 -7.19 36.51 -7.94
C PRO A 371 -6.92 35.56 -6.76
N ILE A 372 -7.64 35.67 -5.63
CA ILE A 372 -7.52 34.73 -4.50
C ILE A 372 -8.11 33.35 -4.83
N ALA A 373 -9.26 33.30 -5.51
CA ALA A 373 -9.80 32.05 -6.03
C ALA A 373 -8.81 31.40 -7.02
N GLY A 374 -8.24 32.20 -7.93
CA GLY A 374 -7.19 31.72 -8.84
C GLY A 374 -5.96 31.19 -8.12
N TYR A 375 -5.48 31.91 -7.11
CA TYR A 375 -4.33 31.51 -6.29
C TYR A 375 -4.57 30.23 -5.49
N THR A 376 -5.77 30.07 -4.94
CA THR A 376 -6.20 28.84 -4.24
C THR A 376 -6.20 27.63 -5.19
N ILE A 377 -6.76 27.80 -6.39
CA ILE A 377 -6.87 26.74 -7.40
C ILE A 377 -5.51 26.34 -8.00
N ILE A 378 -4.51 27.23 -7.99
CA ILE A 378 -3.12 26.88 -8.34
C ILE A 378 -2.56 25.74 -7.47
N GLY A 379 -3.09 25.50 -6.26
CA GLY A 379 -2.70 24.38 -5.38
C GLY A 379 -2.76 22.98 -6.03
N PHE A 380 -3.47 22.82 -7.14
CA PHE A 380 -3.40 21.61 -7.98
C PHE A 380 -1.99 21.32 -8.56
N PHE A 381 -1.01 22.22 -8.43
CA PHE A 381 0.39 21.93 -8.72
C PHE A 381 0.93 20.74 -7.89
N ALA A 382 0.48 20.61 -6.64
CA ALA A 382 0.96 19.59 -5.71
C ALA A 382 0.58 18.15 -6.12
N PRO A 383 -0.70 17.82 -6.44
CA PRO A 383 -1.02 16.51 -7.02
C PRO A 383 -0.39 16.24 -8.39
N VAL A 384 -0.22 17.26 -9.26
CA VAL A 384 0.50 17.08 -10.54
C VAL A 384 1.92 16.56 -10.30
N THR A 385 2.68 17.19 -9.38
CA THR A 385 4.05 16.77 -9.09
C THR A 385 4.12 15.38 -8.43
N SER A 386 3.23 15.09 -7.48
CA SER A 386 3.12 13.77 -6.85
C SER A 386 2.89 12.65 -7.88
N LEU A 387 1.99 12.88 -8.83
CA LEU A 387 1.69 11.94 -9.92
C LEU A 387 2.89 11.73 -10.86
N ILE A 388 3.69 12.77 -11.14
CA ILE A 388 4.90 12.65 -11.98
C ILE A 388 5.95 11.75 -11.29
N VAL A 389 6.18 11.88 -9.98
CA VAL A 389 7.09 10.96 -9.24
C VAL A 389 6.59 9.51 -9.32
N SER A 390 5.32 9.29 -9.03
CA SER A 390 4.67 7.96 -9.07
C SER A 390 4.68 7.34 -10.47
N MET A 391 4.54 8.15 -11.51
CA MET A 391 4.61 7.72 -12.91
C MET A 391 6.06 7.33 -13.29
N GLY A 392 7.05 8.14 -12.93
CA GLY A 392 8.46 7.88 -13.23
C GLY A 392 8.98 6.56 -12.65
N MET A 393 8.71 6.29 -11.38
CA MET A 393 9.17 5.07 -10.71
C MET A 393 8.45 3.79 -11.17
N ALA A 394 7.25 3.91 -11.75
CA ALA A 394 6.45 2.79 -12.24
C ALA A 394 6.74 2.38 -13.70
N ASN A 395 7.42 3.22 -14.49
CA ASN A 395 7.69 2.98 -15.92
C ASN A 395 9.16 2.68 -16.24
N VAL A 396 9.94 2.30 -15.22
CA VAL A 396 11.36 1.95 -15.32
C VAL A 396 11.65 0.68 -14.53
N ALA A 397 12.43 -0.24 -15.09
CA ALA A 397 12.97 -1.42 -14.40
C ALA A 397 14.50 -1.40 -14.37
N GLY A 398 15.10 -2.24 -13.51
CA GLY A 398 16.53 -2.25 -13.22
C GLY A 398 16.91 -1.28 -12.09
N ASN A 399 17.59 -1.76 -11.05
CA ASN A 399 17.83 -0.99 -9.82
C ASN A 399 18.70 0.27 -10.03
N THR A 400 19.73 0.19 -10.88
CA THR A 400 20.55 1.37 -11.23
C THR A 400 19.76 2.33 -12.12
N LYS A 401 18.90 1.82 -13.01
CA LYS A 401 18.06 2.65 -13.90
C LYS A 401 16.95 3.38 -13.13
N LYS A 402 16.28 2.72 -12.19
CA LYS A 402 15.34 3.35 -11.23
C LYS A 402 16.01 4.44 -10.40
N SER A 403 17.23 4.17 -9.91
CA SER A 403 18.03 5.17 -9.17
C SER A 403 18.39 6.38 -10.03
N PHE A 404 18.75 6.17 -11.30
CA PHE A 404 19.03 7.24 -12.25
C PHE A 404 17.77 8.07 -12.58
N MET A 405 16.61 7.43 -12.78
CA MET A 405 15.33 8.11 -12.99
C MET A 405 14.98 9.02 -11.80
N ALA A 406 15.10 8.53 -10.56
CA ALA A 406 14.88 9.34 -9.36
C ALA A 406 15.83 10.56 -9.29
N ALA A 407 17.11 10.37 -9.61
CA ALA A 407 18.09 11.45 -9.65
C ALA A 407 17.79 12.50 -10.74
N ALA A 408 17.38 12.07 -11.95
CA ALA A 408 17.01 12.97 -13.05
C ALA A 408 15.75 13.80 -12.71
N ILE A 409 14.74 13.17 -12.11
CA ILE A 409 13.55 13.85 -11.59
C ILE A 409 13.94 14.89 -10.53
N PHE A 410 14.80 14.53 -9.56
CA PHE A 410 15.23 15.45 -8.50
C PHE A 410 16.11 16.60 -9.02
N TYR A 411 16.96 16.36 -10.01
CA TYR A 411 17.74 17.41 -10.66
C TYR A 411 16.81 18.46 -11.30
N MET A 412 15.83 18.01 -12.09
CA MET A 412 14.89 18.91 -12.76
C MET A 412 13.91 19.59 -11.80
N TYR A 413 13.51 18.94 -10.69
CA TYR A 413 12.81 19.58 -9.56
C TYR A 413 13.56 20.83 -9.10
N ASN A 414 14.89 20.76 -8.93
CA ASN A 414 15.68 21.92 -8.50
C ASN A 414 15.74 22.99 -9.60
N VAL A 415 15.93 22.61 -10.86
CA VAL A 415 15.91 23.56 -12.00
C VAL A 415 14.58 24.33 -12.06
N GLY A 416 13.45 23.65 -11.90
CA GLY A 416 12.12 24.29 -11.84
C GLY A 416 12.00 25.31 -10.71
N ASN A 417 12.42 24.93 -9.50
CA ASN A 417 12.42 25.81 -8.34
C ASN A 417 13.45 26.96 -8.43
N ILE A 418 14.54 26.81 -9.19
CA ILE A 418 15.49 27.91 -9.48
C ILE A 418 14.87 28.94 -10.42
N VAL A 419 14.11 28.49 -11.43
CA VAL A 419 13.52 29.35 -12.48
C VAL A 419 12.32 30.16 -11.98
N GLY A 420 11.39 29.55 -11.23
CA GLY A 420 10.16 30.21 -10.75
C GLY A 420 10.37 31.59 -10.09
N PRO A 421 11.28 31.72 -9.08
CA PRO A 421 11.62 32.98 -8.43
C PRO A 421 12.07 34.11 -9.37
N GLN A 422 12.66 33.77 -10.52
CA GLN A 422 13.27 34.73 -11.45
C GLN A 422 12.23 35.37 -12.40
N TRP A 423 11.01 34.82 -12.46
CA TRP A 423 9.87 35.44 -13.12
C TRP A 423 9.08 36.39 -12.22
N VAL A 424 9.22 36.28 -10.89
CA VAL A 424 8.58 37.21 -9.94
C VAL A 424 9.33 38.54 -9.97
N ARG A 425 8.77 39.50 -10.72
CA ARG A 425 9.36 40.83 -10.94
C ARG A 425 8.45 41.93 -10.43
N SER A 426 8.84 42.57 -9.33
CA SER A 426 8.06 43.63 -8.69
C SER A 426 7.91 44.89 -9.56
N GLU A 427 8.74 45.06 -10.58
CA GLU A 427 8.60 46.09 -11.62
C GLU A 427 7.33 45.88 -12.49
N GLN A 428 6.66 44.71 -12.38
CA GLN A 428 5.50 44.35 -13.19
C GLN A 428 4.19 44.18 -12.38
N ILE A 429 4.14 44.65 -11.13
CA ILE A 429 2.93 44.59 -10.27
C ILE A 429 1.72 45.24 -10.95
N GLY A 430 1.91 46.43 -11.55
CA GLY A 430 0.86 47.16 -12.27
C GLY A 430 0.37 46.52 -13.58
N SER A 431 0.95 45.39 -14.01
CA SER A 431 0.44 44.54 -15.11
C SER A 431 0.15 43.10 -14.65
N HIS A 432 -0.02 42.91 -13.34
CA HIS A 432 -0.42 41.67 -12.69
C HIS A 432 0.58 40.51 -12.87
N TYR A 433 1.89 40.79 -12.83
CA TYR A 433 2.99 39.82 -13.01
C TYR A 433 2.87 38.97 -14.30
N PRO A 434 2.81 39.58 -15.50
CA PRO A 434 2.50 38.86 -16.74
C PRO A 434 3.52 37.76 -17.05
N ARG A 435 4.82 38.01 -16.81
CA ARG A 435 5.89 37.02 -17.06
C ARG A 435 5.79 35.78 -16.18
N LEU A 436 5.33 35.92 -14.93
CA LEU A 436 5.13 34.80 -14.01
C LEU A 436 4.02 33.88 -14.52
N TRP A 437 2.83 34.44 -14.75
CA TRP A 437 1.67 33.63 -15.15
C TRP A 437 1.79 33.10 -16.57
N GLN A 438 2.36 33.86 -17.51
CA GLN A 438 2.66 33.36 -18.87
C GLN A 438 3.70 32.23 -18.83
N GLY A 439 4.77 32.37 -18.05
CA GLY A 439 5.79 31.33 -17.88
C GLY A 439 5.21 30.04 -17.30
N VAL A 440 4.42 30.17 -16.23
CA VAL A 440 3.72 29.03 -15.61
C VAL A 440 2.74 28.37 -16.57
N ILE A 441 1.90 29.14 -17.27
CA ILE A 441 0.93 28.60 -18.24
C ILE A 441 1.68 27.87 -19.38
N GLY A 442 2.79 28.42 -19.87
CA GLY A 442 3.66 27.77 -20.85
C GLY A 442 4.25 26.46 -20.34
N CYS A 443 4.75 26.44 -19.10
CA CYS A 443 5.23 25.21 -18.46
C CYS A 443 4.13 24.17 -18.28
N TYR A 444 2.92 24.55 -17.89
CA TYR A 444 1.81 23.60 -17.70
C TYR A 444 1.23 23.10 -19.03
N ALA A 445 1.21 23.93 -20.08
CA ALA A 445 0.94 23.49 -21.44
C ALA A 445 2.00 22.48 -21.94
N LEU A 446 3.28 22.70 -21.63
CA LEU A 446 4.36 21.74 -21.91
C LEU A 446 4.20 20.43 -21.13
N VAL A 447 3.80 20.46 -19.85
CA VAL A 447 3.48 19.26 -19.06
C VAL A 447 2.33 18.47 -19.70
N ILE A 448 1.27 19.14 -20.15
CA ILE A 448 0.16 18.49 -20.87
C ILE A 448 0.64 17.87 -22.18
N ALA A 449 1.42 18.60 -22.99
CA ALA A 449 1.95 18.11 -24.26
C ALA A 449 2.82 16.86 -24.05
N ILE A 450 3.77 16.88 -23.10
CA ILE A 450 4.61 15.73 -22.78
C ILE A 450 3.79 14.56 -22.20
N ALA A 451 2.77 14.83 -21.37
CA ALA A 451 1.88 13.78 -20.87
C ALA A 451 1.13 13.06 -22.00
N ILE A 452 0.67 13.81 -23.02
CA ILE A 452 0.05 13.24 -24.22
C ILE A 452 1.08 12.44 -25.04
N THR A 453 2.28 12.98 -25.25
CA THR A 453 3.38 12.27 -25.95
C THR A 453 3.72 10.95 -25.25
N LEU A 454 3.86 10.95 -23.92
CA LEU A 454 4.11 9.74 -23.13
C LEU A 454 2.94 8.76 -23.21
N TYR A 455 1.69 9.22 -23.13
CA TYR A 455 0.51 8.36 -23.26
C TYR A 455 0.49 7.62 -24.61
N VAL A 456 0.78 8.32 -25.70
CA VAL A 456 0.87 7.73 -27.04
C VAL A 456 2.08 6.81 -27.18
N MET A 457 3.26 7.24 -26.74
CA MET A 457 4.51 6.49 -26.91
C MET A 457 4.50 5.17 -26.12
N LEU A 458 4.15 5.24 -24.83
CA LEU A 458 4.05 4.06 -23.96
C LEU A 458 2.91 3.12 -24.41
N GLY A 459 1.81 3.69 -24.94
CA GLY A 459 0.69 2.91 -25.48
C GLY A 459 1.04 2.18 -26.77
N ALA A 460 1.85 2.80 -27.64
CA ALA A 460 2.42 2.15 -28.82
C ALA A 460 3.44 1.07 -28.45
N GLU A 461 4.27 1.31 -27.42
CA GLU A 461 5.25 0.34 -26.93
C GLU A 461 4.56 -0.90 -26.32
N ASN A 462 3.50 -0.72 -25.52
CA ASN A 462 2.69 -1.83 -25.04
C ASN A 462 2.00 -2.60 -26.18
N ARG A 463 1.40 -1.90 -27.18
CA ARG A 463 0.85 -2.57 -28.38
C ARG A 463 1.89 -3.32 -29.20
N LYS A 464 3.19 -3.00 -29.08
CA LYS A 464 4.28 -3.77 -29.68
C LYS A 464 4.59 -5.03 -28.83
N ARG A 465 4.60 -4.91 -27.50
CA ARG A 465 4.78 -6.03 -26.56
C ARG A 465 3.62 -7.03 -26.63
N ASP A 466 2.37 -6.56 -26.76
CA ASP A 466 1.16 -7.39 -26.95
C ASP A 466 1.15 -8.21 -28.26
N ARG A 467 2.05 -7.94 -29.21
CA ARG A 467 2.25 -8.74 -30.43
C ARG A 467 3.29 -9.84 -30.27
N LEU A 468 4.03 -9.86 -29.15
CA LEU A 468 4.97 -10.93 -28.84
C LEU A 468 4.23 -11.99 -28.02
N SER A 469 4.13 -13.21 -28.55
CA SER A 469 3.57 -14.38 -27.86
C SER A 469 4.59 -14.91 -26.83
N LEU A 470 4.76 -14.16 -25.74
CA LEU A 470 5.74 -14.41 -24.68
C LEU A 470 5.27 -15.52 -23.72
N ASP A 471 6.13 -16.52 -23.42
CA ASP A 471 5.78 -17.60 -22.48
C ASP A 471 5.78 -17.10 -21.03
N GLU A 472 4.64 -17.28 -20.37
CA GLU A 472 4.36 -16.88 -19.00
C GLU A 472 5.34 -17.53 -17.99
N LYS A 473 5.82 -18.75 -18.25
CA LYS A 473 6.85 -19.40 -17.41
C LYS A 473 8.22 -18.72 -17.49
N GLU A 474 8.57 -18.19 -18.66
CA GLU A 474 9.84 -17.48 -18.83
C GLU A 474 9.74 -16.05 -18.28
N ALA A 475 8.54 -15.47 -18.21
CA ALA A 475 8.27 -14.24 -17.45
C ALA A 475 8.64 -14.38 -15.97
N GLU A 476 8.22 -15.47 -15.32
CA GLU A 476 8.54 -15.77 -13.91
C GLU A 476 10.04 -15.93 -13.69
N ARG A 477 10.73 -16.66 -14.59
CA ARG A 477 12.20 -16.83 -14.54
C ARG A 477 12.93 -15.49 -14.66
N VAL A 478 12.59 -14.71 -15.69
CA VAL A 478 13.24 -13.43 -16.03
C VAL A 478 12.89 -12.33 -15.02
N ALA A 479 11.81 -12.47 -14.25
CA ALA A 479 11.47 -11.54 -13.17
C ALA A 479 12.51 -11.50 -12.04
N PHE A 480 13.33 -12.54 -11.84
CA PHE A 480 14.39 -12.54 -10.82
C PHE A 480 15.70 -11.88 -11.30
N ASP A 481 15.86 -11.67 -12.61
CA ASP A 481 17.01 -10.97 -13.18
C ASP A 481 16.82 -9.44 -13.10
N ASP A 482 17.82 -8.72 -12.57
CA ASP A 482 17.84 -7.25 -12.52
C ASP A 482 18.16 -6.67 -13.92
N LEU A 483 17.18 -6.81 -14.81
CA LEU A 483 17.10 -6.27 -16.18
C LEU A 483 16.36 -4.93 -16.22
N THR A 484 16.62 -4.14 -17.26
CA THR A 484 15.90 -2.89 -17.54
C THR A 484 14.55 -3.12 -18.22
N ASP A 485 13.72 -2.07 -18.29
CA ASP A 485 12.44 -2.10 -19.02
C ASP A 485 12.59 -2.28 -20.55
N LYS A 486 13.78 -2.04 -21.13
CA LYS A 486 14.06 -2.38 -22.54
C LYS A 486 14.60 -3.80 -22.72
N GLN A 487 15.30 -4.35 -21.73
CA GLN A 487 15.83 -5.72 -21.73
C GLN A 487 14.74 -6.75 -21.39
N ASN A 488 13.92 -6.47 -20.38
CA ASN A 488 12.81 -7.32 -19.99
C ASN A 488 11.61 -7.10 -20.92
N GLN A 489 11.37 -8.07 -21.81
CA GLN A 489 10.26 -8.02 -22.79
C GLN A 489 8.88 -8.18 -22.13
N TYR A 490 8.82 -8.87 -20.99
CA TYR A 490 7.60 -9.11 -20.19
C TYR A 490 7.17 -7.89 -19.38
N PHE A 491 8.07 -6.93 -19.14
CA PHE A 491 7.74 -5.70 -18.42
C PHE A 491 6.66 -4.91 -19.17
N ARG A 492 5.48 -4.75 -18.55
CA ARG A 492 4.40 -3.91 -19.08
C ARG A 492 4.53 -2.49 -18.54
N LEU A 493 4.51 -1.51 -19.44
CA LEU A 493 4.48 -0.09 -19.08
C LEU A 493 3.06 0.28 -18.63
N PHE A 494 2.90 1.24 -17.71
CA PHE A 494 1.59 1.57 -17.16
C PHE A 494 0.82 2.54 -18.08
N THR A 495 0.10 1.99 -19.08
CA THR A 495 -0.83 2.73 -19.94
C THR A 495 -2.21 2.12 -20.02
N LEU A 496 -3.21 2.96 -20.25
CA LEU A 496 -4.61 2.58 -20.19
C LEU A 496 -5.04 1.79 -21.43
N ASN A 497 -5.32 0.50 -21.24
CA ASN A 497 -5.96 -0.31 -22.28
C ASN A 497 -7.44 0.11 -22.40
N MET A 498 -7.84 0.69 -23.54
CA MET A 498 -9.14 1.35 -23.70
C MET A 498 -10.34 0.39 -23.55
N SER A 499 -10.12 -0.92 -23.65
CA SER A 499 -11.11 -1.96 -23.32
C SER A 499 -11.55 -1.90 -21.84
N ALA A 500 -10.63 -1.63 -20.91
CA ALA A 500 -10.93 -1.54 -19.48
C ALA A 500 -11.87 -0.37 -19.16
N LEU A 501 -11.73 0.76 -19.87
CA LEU A 501 -12.61 1.92 -19.67
C LEU A 501 -14.04 1.64 -20.16
N ARG A 502 -14.19 0.89 -21.27
CA ARG A 502 -15.51 0.39 -21.72
C ARG A 502 -16.13 -0.56 -20.70
N LEU A 503 -15.34 -1.46 -20.08
CA LEU A 503 -15.78 -2.41 -19.05
C LEU A 503 -16.10 -1.76 -17.69
N CYS A 504 -15.46 -0.65 -17.34
CA CYS A 504 -15.85 0.14 -16.16
C CYS A 504 -17.09 1.00 -16.44
N ALA A 505 -17.20 1.61 -17.62
CA ALA A 505 -18.38 2.38 -18.01
C ALA A 505 -19.66 1.50 -18.06
N SER A 506 -19.56 0.26 -18.57
CA SER A 506 -20.69 -0.68 -18.57
C SER A 506 -21.05 -1.23 -17.18
N ARG A 507 -20.19 -1.08 -16.17
CA ARG A 507 -20.49 -1.42 -14.76
C ARG A 507 -21.09 -0.25 -13.97
N LEU A 508 -21.04 0.97 -14.51
CA LEU A 508 -21.64 2.18 -13.91
C LEU A 508 -22.99 2.57 -14.55
N LEU A 509 -23.45 1.80 -15.53
CA LEU A 509 -24.76 1.94 -16.16
C LEU A 509 -25.63 0.71 -15.85
N PRO A 510 -26.57 0.77 -14.88
CA PRO A 510 -27.46 -0.35 -14.58
C PRO A 510 -28.39 -0.65 -15.78
N SER A 511 -28.46 -1.92 -16.17
CA SER A 511 -29.17 -2.35 -17.39
C SER A 511 -30.67 -2.57 -17.16
N ARG A 512 -31.47 -1.59 -17.61
CA ARG A 512 -32.91 -1.61 -17.97
C ARG A 512 -33.76 -2.88 -17.69
N SER A 513 -34.92 -2.63 -17.09
CA SER A 513 -36.26 -2.92 -17.66
C SER A 513 -37.27 -1.91 -17.06
N SER A 514 -38.44 -1.60 -17.64
CA SER A 514 -39.10 -2.12 -18.86
C SER A 514 -39.83 -1.00 -19.66
N THR A 515 -40.21 -1.38 -20.87
CA THR A 515 -41.00 -0.71 -21.91
C THR A 515 -42.21 0.14 -21.45
N PHE A 516 -42.35 1.33 -22.03
CA PHE A 516 -43.65 1.83 -22.54
C PHE A 516 -43.42 2.54 -23.88
N ILE A 517 -44.38 2.43 -24.81
CA ILE A 517 -44.31 2.94 -26.19
C ILE A 517 -45.55 3.79 -26.46
N LEU A 518 -45.39 4.95 -27.09
CA LEU A 518 -46.26 5.61 -28.10
C LEU A 518 -45.65 7.00 -28.46
N PRO A 519 -46.03 7.67 -29.56
CA PRO A 519 -45.02 7.95 -30.59
C PRO A 519 -44.64 9.42 -30.77
N SER A 520 -43.79 9.64 -31.76
CA SER A 520 -43.19 10.91 -32.14
C SER A 520 -44.16 12.03 -32.52
N ARG A 521 -43.77 13.26 -32.15
CA ARG A 521 -43.87 14.41 -33.05
C ARG A 521 -42.53 15.15 -33.07
N ALA A 522 -41.84 15.07 -34.20
CA ALA A 522 -40.71 15.94 -34.50
C ALA A 522 -41.23 17.18 -35.24
N TYR A 523 -40.67 18.36 -34.93
CA TYR A 523 -40.47 19.43 -35.90
C TYR A 523 -39.18 20.18 -35.57
N SER A 524 -38.42 20.50 -36.60
CA SER A 524 -37.07 21.05 -36.51
C SER A 524 -37.06 22.53 -36.93
N SER A 525 -36.28 23.38 -36.23
CA SER A 525 -35.76 24.69 -36.71
C SER A 525 -36.82 25.75 -37.12
N PHE A 526 -36.60 27.06 -37.07
CA PHE A 526 -35.41 27.87 -37.40
C PHE A 526 -35.35 29.21 -36.62
N ILE A 527 -34.14 29.75 -36.45
CA ILE A 527 -33.68 31.16 -36.65
C ILE A 527 -34.82 32.22 -36.74
N THR A 528 -34.85 33.32 -35.96
CA THR A 528 -33.90 34.46 -36.00
C THR A 528 -34.03 35.39 -34.78
N ALA A 529 -33.05 36.26 -34.54
CA ALA A 529 -32.93 37.12 -33.36
C ALA A 529 -33.54 38.53 -33.49
N SER A 530 -33.85 39.16 -32.35
CA SER A 530 -33.86 40.62 -32.18
C SER A 530 -33.64 41.07 -30.72
N THR A 531 -32.71 42.01 -30.53
CA THR A 531 -32.56 42.92 -29.38
C THR A 531 -33.11 44.30 -29.79
N PRO A 532 -33.54 45.25 -28.90
CA PRO A 532 -32.79 45.61 -27.67
C PRO A 532 -33.54 46.25 -26.46
N ARG A 533 -32.81 46.35 -25.33
CA ARG A 533 -32.76 47.43 -24.29
C ARG A 533 -34.00 47.89 -23.50
N PHE A 534 -33.78 48.06 -22.17
CA PHE A 534 -34.36 49.04 -21.22
C PHE A 534 -35.90 49.01 -21.02
N THR A 535 -36.43 49.08 -19.79
CA THR A 535 -36.09 50.01 -18.69
C THR A 535 -36.23 49.39 -17.29
N GLN A 536 -35.79 50.14 -16.27
CA GLN A 536 -35.88 49.82 -14.85
C GLN A 536 -36.85 50.78 -14.15
N ARG A 537 -37.86 50.28 -13.43
CA ARG A 537 -38.45 50.96 -12.26
C ARG A 537 -39.32 50.05 -11.40
N SER A 538 -39.52 50.48 -10.15
CA SER A 538 -40.17 49.73 -9.07
C SER A 538 -41.43 50.44 -8.55
N SER A 539 -42.39 49.64 -8.08
CA SER A 539 -43.44 49.97 -7.12
C SER A 539 -43.39 48.89 -6.03
N ILE A 540 -43.25 49.19 -4.74
CA ILE A 540 -44.11 49.99 -3.83
C ILE A 540 -45.44 49.27 -3.56
N PHE A 541 -45.70 49.08 -2.26
CA PHE A 541 -46.78 48.29 -1.66
C PHE A 541 -48.17 48.90 -1.85
N LEU A 542 -49.18 48.03 -1.78
CA LEU A 542 -50.44 48.31 -1.09
C LEU A 542 -50.86 47.08 -0.27
N SER A 543 -51.51 47.29 0.87
CA SER A 543 -51.88 46.24 1.84
C SER A 543 -53.20 46.56 2.53
N THR A 544 -54.06 45.57 2.75
CA THR A 544 -55.35 45.73 3.44
C THR A 544 -55.47 44.75 4.62
N ARG A 545 -56.06 45.20 5.73
CA ARG A 545 -56.05 44.56 7.07
C ARG A 545 -57.24 43.65 7.36
N ARG A 546 -57.07 42.73 8.32
CA ARG A 546 -57.89 42.45 9.53
C ARG A 546 -57.23 41.28 10.30
N TRP A 547 -57.35 41.08 11.63
CA TRP A 547 -57.71 41.89 12.80
C TRP A 547 -57.24 41.09 14.06
N ALA A 548 -56.96 41.62 15.24
CA ALA A 548 -56.88 43.00 15.75
C ALA A 548 -55.57 43.13 16.59
N SER A 549 -55.41 43.65 17.82
CA SER A 549 -56.20 44.45 18.81
C SER A 549 -55.24 44.93 19.92
N ALA A 550 -55.43 46.16 20.43
CA ALA A 550 -54.99 46.74 21.72
C ALA A 550 -53.51 46.58 22.20
N ASP A 551 -52.82 47.62 22.69
CA ASP A 551 -53.11 49.07 22.72
C ASP A 551 -51.81 49.89 22.85
N ALA A 552 -51.92 51.21 22.98
CA ALA A 552 -50.82 52.18 23.07
C ALA A 552 -50.02 52.08 24.42
N GLN A 553 -48.90 52.78 24.68
CA GLN A 553 -48.35 53.96 23.98
C GLN A 553 -46.82 54.14 24.20
N GLU A 554 -46.10 54.34 23.09
CA GLU A 554 -45.03 55.34 22.86
C GLU A 554 -44.47 56.17 24.05
N SER A 555 -43.13 56.16 24.27
CA SER A 555 -42.29 57.39 24.24
C SER A 555 -40.76 57.19 24.40
N ALA A 556 -40.00 57.84 23.52
CA ALA A 556 -38.70 58.55 23.68
C ALA A 556 -37.42 57.95 24.35
N ALA A 557 -36.29 58.30 23.68
CA ALA A 557 -35.02 58.79 24.24
C ALA A 557 -34.01 57.87 24.98
N ALA A 558 -33.18 57.19 24.18
CA ALA A 558 -31.73 57.44 24.02
C ALA A 558 -30.74 57.59 25.22
N SER A 559 -29.52 57.08 24.97
CA SER A 559 -28.26 57.33 25.72
C SER A 559 -28.15 56.59 27.07
N ASN A 560 -26.97 56.28 27.63
CA ASN A 560 -25.60 56.23 27.11
C ASN A 560 -24.70 55.40 28.06
N VAL A 561 -23.43 55.12 27.68
CA VAL A 561 -22.27 54.81 28.57
C VAL A 561 -22.49 53.64 29.57
N ALA A 562 -22.04 52.40 29.31
CA ALA A 562 -20.66 51.88 29.21
C ALA A 562 -19.94 51.64 30.56
N THR A 563 -19.04 50.64 30.56
CA THR A 563 -18.16 50.19 31.68
C THR A 563 -18.90 49.60 32.92
N GLN A 564 -18.31 48.73 33.75
CA GLN A 564 -16.90 48.30 33.89
C GLN A 564 -16.76 46.83 34.36
N SER A 565 -15.55 46.28 34.17
CA SER A 565 -14.81 45.19 34.87
C SER A 565 -15.37 44.58 36.18
N VAL A 566 -15.04 43.33 36.57
CA VAL A 566 -13.75 42.93 37.22
C VAL A 566 -13.62 41.38 37.38
N SER A 567 -12.37 40.87 37.43
CA SER A 567 -11.76 39.59 37.94
C SER A 567 -12.62 38.41 38.49
N ALA A 568 -12.15 37.15 38.63
CA ALA A 568 -11.00 36.34 38.11
C ALA A 568 -11.11 34.90 38.71
N GLU A 569 -10.23 33.98 38.28
CA GLU A 569 -9.75 32.79 39.05
C GLU A 569 -10.78 31.69 39.46
N GLU A 570 -10.46 30.39 39.59
CA GLU A 570 -9.27 29.57 39.28
C GLU A 570 -9.69 28.07 39.11
N ASN A 571 -8.73 27.18 38.82
CA ASN A 571 -8.76 25.71 38.97
C ASN A 571 -9.50 24.83 37.93
N ALA A 572 -9.09 23.55 37.90
CA ALA A 572 -9.39 22.56 36.85
C ALA A 572 -9.65 21.14 37.45
N PRO A 573 -9.54 20.04 36.68
CA PRO A 573 -10.66 19.22 36.20
C PRO A 573 -10.93 17.95 37.06
N PRO A 574 -11.97 17.16 36.74
CA PRO A 574 -11.71 15.93 35.96
C PRO A 574 -12.76 15.68 34.85
N ALA A 575 -12.93 14.42 34.39
CA ALA A 575 -13.52 14.05 33.09
C ALA A 575 -14.73 13.07 33.16
N VAL A 576 -15.17 12.59 31.98
CA VAL A 576 -15.98 11.37 31.64
C VAL A 576 -17.44 11.60 31.16
N ALA A 577 -17.72 11.17 29.90
CA ALA A 577 -19.02 10.77 29.29
C ALA A 577 -20.18 11.80 29.25
N GLU A 578 -21.31 11.69 28.53
CA GLU A 578 -21.75 11.06 27.24
C GLU A 578 -23.10 11.75 26.80
N SER A 579 -23.80 11.50 25.68
CA SER A 579 -23.70 10.61 24.49
C SER A 579 -23.98 11.48 23.22
N ALA A 580 -24.65 11.18 22.09
CA ALA A 580 -25.33 10.04 21.41
C ALA A 580 -25.25 10.32 19.88
N ASN A 581 -25.19 9.39 18.92
CA ASN A 581 -26.03 8.25 18.48
C ASN A 581 -27.27 8.58 17.62
N LEU A 582 -27.31 7.99 16.41
CA LEU A 582 -28.39 7.71 15.43
C LEU A 582 -27.69 7.46 14.05
N THR A 583 -27.94 6.40 13.25
CA THR A 583 -28.84 5.24 13.36
C THR A 583 -28.28 4.01 12.60
N GLU A 584 -28.87 2.83 12.81
CA GLU A 584 -28.60 1.53 12.15
C GLU A 584 -29.03 1.52 10.64
N ALA A 585 -28.99 0.43 9.83
CA ALA A 585 -29.02 -1.02 10.07
C ALA A 585 -28.53 -1.82 8.82
N THR A 586 -28.41 -3.15 8.74
CA THR A 586 -28.67 -4.29 9.68
C THR A 586 -27.73 -5.47 9.33
N GLU A 587 -27.64 -6.47 10.20
CA GLU A 587 -26.91 -7.74 10.00
C GLU A 587 -27.82 -8.90 9.54
N GLU A 588 -27.25 -10.09 9.24
CA GLU A 588 -27.83 -11.37 9.70
C GLU A 588 -26.81 -12.54 9.69
N SER A 589 -26.38 -13.04 10.86
CA SER A 589 -25.85 -14.40 11.08
C SER A 589 -25.60 -14.75 12.56
N LEU A 590 -26.35 -15.70 13.13
CA LEU A 590 -26.17 -16.27 14.50
C LEU A 590 -26.85 -17.66 14.58
N PRO A 591 -26.65 -18.46 15.67
CA PRO A 591 -25.56 -18.48 16.67
C PRO A 591 -24.64 -19.72 16.40
N ALA A 592 -24.00 -20.50 17.28
CA ALA A 592 -23.82 -20.62 18.75
C ALA A 592 -22.49 -21.42 19.00
N ALA A 593 -22.00 -21.76 20.19
CA ALA A 593 -22.41 -21.54 21.59
C ALA A 593 -21.16 -21.51 22.52
N GLU A 594 -21.35 -21.08 23.77
CA GLU A 594 -20.40 -21.15 24.90
C GLU A 594 -20.57 -22.51 25.66
N VAL A 595 -19.79 -22.95 26.67
CA VAL A 595 -18.67 -22.37 27.45
C VAL A 595 -17.69 -23.47 27.96
N ASP A 596 -16.72 -23.06 28.79
CA ASP A 596 -15.49 -23.65 29.36
C ASP A 596 -15.55 -24.96 30.22
N GLU A 597 -14.37 -25.30 30.78
CA GLU A 597 -14.04 -26.03 32.04
C GLU A 597 -13.45 -27.48 32.02
N GLN A 598 -12.90 -27.92 33.18
CA GLN A 598 -11.67 -28.75 33.26
C GLN A 598 -11.71 -30.03 34.13
N ILE A 599 -11.12 -31.12 33.60
CA ILE A 599 -10.19 -32.08 34.26
C ILE A 599 -10.63 -32.87 35.54
N LEU A 600 -11.04 -34.15 35.33
CA LEU A 600 -10.69 -35.40 36.09
C LEU A 600 -11.06 -35.58 37.62
N PRO A 601 -10.97 -36.80 38.23
CA PRO A 601 -11.00 -38.19 37.70
C PRO A 601 -11.85 -39.26 38.49
N LYS A 602 -11.93 -40.48 37.91
CA LYS A 602 -11.81 -41.84 38.54
C LYS A 602 -13.03 -42.69 39.01
N GLU A 603 -12.78 -44.02 38.95
CA GLU A 603 -13.47 -45.21 39.55
C GLU A 603 -14.86 -45.64 39.02
N SER A 604 -15.31 -46.91 39.16
CA SER A 604 -14.68 -48.24 38.93
C SER A 604 -15.75 -49.38 38.87
N GLN A 605 -15.36 -50.63 38.50
CA GLN A 605 -16.17 -51.90 38.48
C GLN A 605 -17.19 -52.01 37.30
N ALA A 606 -17.39 -53.09 36.50
CA ALA A 606 -17.25 -54.58 36.56
C ALA A 606 -18.60 -55.31 36.83
N PHE A 607 -19.00 -56.46 36.23
CA PHE A 607 -18.60 -57.24 35.03
C PHE A 607 -19.76 -58.22 34.63
N ASN A 608 -19.58 -59.12 33.63
CA ASN A 608 -20.46 -60.25 33.20
C ASN A 608 -21.73 -59.89 32.37
N GLU A 609 -22.28 -60.73 31.47
CA GLU A 609 -21.90 -62.03 30.87
C GLU A 609 -22.48 -62.20 29.44
N ALA A 610 -22.12 -63.26 28.70
CA ALA A 610 -22.51 -63.51 27.28
C ALA A 610 -23.34 -64.82 27.11
N PRO A 611 -24.03 -65.06 25.96
CA PRO A 611 -23.35 -65.66 24.77
C PRO A 611 -23.88 -65.21 23.38
N GLU A 612 -23.17 -65.61 22.30
CA GLU A 612 -23.57 -65.39 20.88
C GLU A 612 -24.54 -66.46 20.33
N PRO A 613 -25.03 -66.29 19.07
CA PRO A 613 -24.39 -67.06 17.98
C PRO A 613 -24.01 -66.24 16.71
N SER A 614 -23.05 -66.78 15.96
CA SER A 614 -22.25 -66.12 14.91
C SER A 614 -22.70 -66.33 13.45
N PHE A 615 -22.27 -65.45 12.53
CA PHE A 615 -21.69 -65.73 11.17
C PHE A 615 -21.85 -64.49 10.23
N LYS A 616 -20.92 -64.10 9.33
CA LYS A 616 -19.63 -64.68 8.85
C LYS A 616 -18.51 -63.63 8.84
N THR A 617 -17.26 -64.12 8.94
CA THR A 617 -16.03 -63.35 9.10
C THR A 617 -15.53 -62.64 7.83
N ARG A 618 -14.71 -61.61 8.06
CA ARG A 618 -13.61 -61.18 7.18
C ARG A 618 -12.33 -61.21 8.03
N ASP A 619 -11.20 -61.55 7.44
CA ASP A 619 -10.09 -62.20 8.16
C ASP A 619 -9.48 -61.39 9.31
N SER A 620 -9.07 -62.08 10.37
CA SER A 620 -8.43 -61.46 11.54
C SER A 620 -6.96 -61.13 11.25
N GLU A 621 -6.53 -59.91 11.59
CA GLU A 621 -5.10 -59.59 11.66
C GLU A 621 -4.46 -60.38 12.81
N GLU A 622 -3.51 -61.25 12.47
CA GLU A 622 -2.69 -61.96 13.45
C GLU A 622 -1.90 -60.96 14.30
N ARG A 623 -1.98 -61.05 15.62
CA ARG A 623 -1.17 -60.22 16.54
C ARG A 623 0.31 -60.58 16.37
N LYS A 624 1.12 -59.64 15.88
CA LYS A 624 2.56 -59.83 15.61
C LYS A 624 3.41 -58.79 16.32
N ALA A 625 4.63 -59.19 16.70
CA ALA A 625 5.62 -58.27 17.27
C ALA A 625 6.17 -57.24 16.25
N THR A 626 5.99 -57.49 14.95
CA THR A 626 6.31 -56.53 13.89
C THR A 626 5.11 -55.66 13.52
N VAL A 627 5.34 -54.35 13.53
CA VAL A 627 4.40 -53.27 13.24
C VAL A 627 4.78 -52.60 11.92
N TYR A 628 3.78 -52.31 11.10
CA TYR A 628 3.91 -51.44 9.93
C TYR A 628 3.57 -49.99 10.32
N ILE A 629 4.44 -49.06 9.93
CA ILE A 629 4.29 -47.61 10.19
C ILE A 629 4.24 -46.89 8.84
N GLY A 630 3.08 -46.39 8.45
CA GLY A 630 2.83 -45.71 7.18
C GLY A 630 2.60 -44.20 7.29
N ASN A 631 2.63 -43.52 6.15
CA ASN A 631 2.42 -42.07 5.99
C ASN A 631 3.44 -41.18 6.74
N LEU A 632 4.67 -41.65 6.87
CA LEU A 632 5.79 -40.92 7.45
C LEU A 632 6.23 -39.74 6.57
N PHE A 633 6.87 -38.73 7.18
CA PHE A 633 7.64 -37.73 6.45
C PHE A 633 8.90 -38.36 5.81
N PHE A 634 9.38 -37.81 4.70
CA PHE A 634 10.37 -38.52 3.86
C PHE A 634 11.81 -38.46 4.39
N ASP A 635 12.14 -37.44 5.17
CA ASP A 635 13.48 -37.23 5.72
C ASP A 635 13.70 -37.89 7.09
N ILE A 636 12.65 -38.49 7.67
CA ILE A 636 12.71 -39.18 8.97
C ILE A 636 13.80 -40.26 8.98
N THR A 637 14.56 -40.31 10.07
CA THR A 637 15.60 -41.32 10.31
C THR A 637 15.07 -42.51 11.12
N GLU A 638 15.73 -43.66 10.97
CA GLU A 638 15.42 -44.85 11.78
C GLU A 638 15.67 -44.59 13.29
N SER A 639 16.62 -43.71 13.61
CA SER A 639 16.90 -43.23 14.97
C SER A 639 15.76 -42.43 15.59
N GLU A 640 15.03 -41.61 14.83
CA GLU A 640 13.85 -40.89 15.34
C GLU A 640 12.69 -41.85 15.64
N LEU A 641 12.42 -42.81 14.75
CA LEU A 641 11.39 -43.83 14.96
C LEU A 641 11.70 -44.71 16.18
N VAL A 642 12.96 -45.15 16.34
CA VAL A 642 13.36 -45.91 17.54
C VAL A 642 13.17 -45.08 18.80
N LYS A 643 13.60 -43.81 18.80
CA LYS A 643 13.45 -42.90 19.96
C LYS A 643 11.98 -42.74 20.35
N GLU A 644 11.10 -42.52 19.39
CA GLU A 644 9.66 -42.30 19.64
C GLU A 644 8.94 -43.59 20.07
N PHE A 645 9.24 -44.75 19.46
CA PHE A 645 8.55 -46.01 19.79
C PHE A 645 9.10 -46.72 21.04
N THR A 646 10.28 -46.34 21.55
CA THR A 646 10.87 -46.92 22.78
C THR A 646 9.95 -46.76 24.00
N GLN A 647 9.07 -45.76 24.03
CA GLN A 647 8.10 -45.55 25.12
C GLN A 647 7.08 -46.69 25.29
N PHE A 648 6.88 -47.54 24.26
CA PHE A 648 5.96 -48.69 24.31
C PHE A 648 6.66 -50.02 24.63
N GLY A 649 8.00 -50.06 24.57
CA GLY A 649 8.78 -51.25 24.82
C GLY A 649 10.11 -51.27 24.05
N THR A 650 10.91 -52.30 24.30
CA THR A 650 12.23 -52.45 23.65
C THR A 650 12.05 -52.73 22.16
N VAL A 651 12.51 -51.79 21.32
CA VAL A 651 12.54 -51.97 19.86
C VAL A 651 13.72 -52.88 19.51
N ALA A 652 13.44 -54.08 19.00
CA ALA A 652 14.45 -55.04 18.57
C ALA A 652 15.03 -54.66 17.20
N ARG A 653 14.21 -54.10 16.30
CA ARG A 653 14.63 -53.67 14.95
C ARG A 653 13.74 -52.57 14.39
N CYS A 654 14.33 -51.63 13.66
CA CYS A 654 13.59 -50.68 12.82
C CYS A 654 14.20 -50.67 11.42
N LYS A 655 13.37 -50.47 10.39
CA LYS A 655 13.82 -50.34 8.99
C LYS A 655 12.86 -49.48 8.17
N ILE A 656 13.35 -48.37 7.63
CA ILE A 656 12.63 -47.52 6.68
C ILE A 656 12.79 -48.11 5.27
N ILE A 657 11.69 -48.26 4.54
CA ILE A 657 11.76 -48.76 3.17
C ILE A 657 12.07 -47.59 2.23
N ARG A 658 13.26 -47.67 1.60
CA ARG A 658 13.75 -46.71 0.61
C ARG A 658 13.56 -47.24 -0.81
N ASP A 659 13.59 -46.33 -1.79
CA ASP A 659 13.57 -46.66 -3.22
C ASP A 659 14.97 -46.96 -3.78
N THR A 660 15.04 -47.42 -5.03
CA THR A 660 16.31 -47.65 -5.75
C THR A 660 17.20 -46.39 -5.83
N ARG A 661 16.61 -45.21 -5.63
CA ARG A 661 17.30 -43.91 -5.56
C ARG A 661 17.65 -43.44 -4.13
N GLY A 662 17.50 -44.30 -3.11
CA GLY A 662 17.81 -44.00 -1.70
C GLY A 662 16.78 -43.15 -0.93
N LEU A 663 15.84 -42.51 -1.63
CA LEU A 663 14.72 -41.75 -1.06
C LEU A 663 13.77 -42.66 -0.26
N SER A 664 13.23 -42.18 0.87
CA SER A 664 12.22 -42.90 1.66
C SER A 664 10.91 -43.07 0.87
N LYS A 665 10.25 -44.22 1.02
CA LYS A 665 8.89 -44.45 0.49
C LYS A 665 7.78 -43.97 1.44
N GLY A 666 8.14 -43.33 2.57
CA GLY A 666 7.18 -42.84 3.56
C GLY A 666 6.55 -43.93 4.43
N PHE A 667 7.21 -45.08 4.56
CA PHE A 667 6.81 -46.15 5.47
C PHE A 667 8.00 -46.97 6.01
N ALA A 668 7.81 -47.58 7.17
CA ALA A 668 8.79 -48.36 7.90
C ALA A 668 8.17 -49.65 8.46
N TYR A 669 9.04 -50.61 8.80
CA TYR A 669 8.69 -51.74 9.66
C TYR A 669 9.48 -51.63 10.96
N LEU A 670 8.82 -51.89 12.08
CA LEU A 670 9.40 -51.83 13.42
C LEU A 670 9.01 -53.09 14.20
N GLU A 671 10.00 -53.75 14.79
CA GLU A 671 9.89 -55.03 15.46
C GLU A 671 10.16 -54.81 16.96
N PHE A 672 9.18 -55.10 17.80
CA PHE A 672 9.30 -55.05 19.25
C PHE A 672 9.80 -56.40 19.81
N ALA A 673 10.43 -56.37 20.99
CA ALA A 673 10.76 -57.59 21.73
C ALA A 673 9.52 -58.36 22.25
N THR A 674 8.36 -57.70 22.30
CA THR A 674 7.13 -58.17 22.95
C THR A 674 5.89 -57.82 22.13
N VAL A 675 4.96 -58.76 21.95
CA VAL A 675 3.72 -58.54 21.16
C VAL A 675 2.82 -57.49 21.82
N ASP A 676 2.76 -57.43 23.16
CA ASP A 676 1.96 -56.45 23.89
C ASP A 676 2.47 -55.01 23.70
N SER A 677 3.76 -54.82 23.40
CA SER A 677 4.34 -53.52 23.04
C SER A 677 3.91 -53.07 21.64
N ALA A 678 3.79 -54.01 20.69
CA ALA A 678 3.22 -53.74 19.37
C ALA A 678 1.74 -53.36 19.48
N ASP A 679 0.95 -54.11 20.27
CA ASP A 679 -0.47 -53.84 20.52
C ASP A 679 -0.67 -52.45 21.18
N SER A 680 0.18 -52.10 22.15
CA SER A 680 0.18 -50.78 22.81
C SER A 680 0.53 -49.65 21.85
N ALA A 681 1.60 -49.80 21.06
CA ALA A 681 2.01 -48.81 20.06
C ALA A 681 0.93 -48.60 18.97
N ILE A 682 0.25 -49.66 18.53
CA ILE A 682 -0.87 -49.58 17.59
C ILE A 682 -2.05 -48.79 18.19
N ARG A 683 -2.39 -49.02 19.46
CA ARG A 683 -3.51 -48.33 20.13
C ARG A 683 -3.27 -46.83 20.34
N THR A 684 -2.03 -46.43 20.66
CA THR A 684 -1.72 -45.04 20.98
C THR A 684 -1.27 -44.23 19.75
N MET A 685 -0.36 -44.77 18.92
CA MET A 685 0.30 -43.98 17.87
C MET A 685 -0.46 -43.98 16.53
N ASN A 686 -1.42 -44.88 16.31
CA ASN A 686 -2.20 -44.89 15.08
C ASN A 686 -3.02 -43.59 14.95
N MET A 687 -2.89 -42.90 13.81
CA MET A 687 -3.46 -41.58 13.52
C MET A 687 -2.89 -40.39 14.31
N GLN A 688 -1.86 -40.59 15.15
CA GLN A 688 -1.14 -39.50 15.82
C GLN A 688 -0.37 -38.62 14.82
N LEU A 689 -0.13 -37.36 15.17
CA LEU A 689 0.65 -36.42 14.36
C LEU A 689 2.15 -36.58 14.64
N PHE A 690 2.96 -36.83 13.62
CA PHE A 690 4.42 -36.94 13.69
C PHE A 690 5.02 -36.25 12.46
N GLU A 691 5.97 -35.31 12.67
CA GLU A 691 6.55 -34.44 11.62
C GLU A 691 5.52 -33.89 10.62
N GLY A 692 4.44 -33.31 11.16
CA GLY A 692 3.35 -32.68 10.39
C GLY A 692 2.42 -33.64 9.63
N ARG A 693 2.67 -34.95 9.61
CA ARG A 693 1.81 -35.98 8.99
C ARG A 693 1.09 -36.82 10.04
N ARG A 694 -0.08 -37.38 9.71
CA ARG A 694 -0.72 -38.40 10.56
C ARG A 694 -0.19 -39.78 10.21
N MET A 695 0.55 -40.41 11.11
CA MET A 695 1.10 -41.74 10.90
C MET A 695 0.00 -42.81 11.02
N THR A 696 0.12 -43.90 10.26
CA THR A 696 -0.77 -45.07 10.36
C THR A 696 0.03 -46.23 10.95
N VAL A 697 -0.48 -46.87 11.99
CA VAL A 697 0.23 -47.91 12.75
C VAL A 697 -0.65 -49.16 12.82
N GLN A 698 -0.17 -50.27 12.25
CA GLN A 698 -0.93 -51.52 12.03
C GLN A 698 -0.03 -52.75 12.20
N TYR A 699 -0.59 -53.94 12.36
CA TYR A 699 0.21 -55.17 12.34
C TYR A 699 0.86 -55.40 10.97
N ALA A 700 2.10 -55.88 10.95
CA ALA A 700 2.80 -56.13 9.70
C ALA A 700 2.25 -57.38 9.00
N SER A 701 1.58 -57.17 7.86
CA SER A 701 1.08 -58.24 6.97
C SER A 701 2.20 -59.16 6.41
N ARG A 702 3.47 -58.80 6.59
CA ARG A 702 4.65 -59.60 6.21
C ARG A 702 5.73 -59.47 7.28
N ASP A 703 6.38 -60.58 7.59
CA ASP A 703 7.59 -60.60 8.40
C ASP A 703 8.79 -60.03 7.61
N MET A 704 9.77 -59.46 8.31
CA MET A 704 10.83 -58.62 7.72
C MET A 704 11.86 -59.39 6.86
N SER A 705 11.69 -60.70 6.70
CA SER A 705 12.58 -61.64 6.00
C SER A 705 12.19 -61.94 4.55
N ALA A 706 10.99 -61.56 4.10
CA ALA A 706 10.53 -61.87 2.74
C ALA A 706 11.15 -60.94 1.67
N ALA A 707 11.76 -61.53 0.64
CA ALA A 707 12.36 -60.83 -0.50
C ALA A 707 11.32 -59.99 -1.31
N PRO A 708 11.76 -58.92 -2.01
CA PRO A 708 10.84 -58.03 -2.74
C PRO A 708 10.25 -58.71 -3.98
N SER A 709 9.06 -59.30 -3.81
CA SER A 709 8.20 -59.78 -4.91
C SER A 709 7.92 -58.66 -5.93
N GLU A 710 7.94 -59.01 -7.21
CA GLU A 710 7.73 -58.10 -8.33
C GLU A 710 6.35 -57.41 -8.32
N THR A 711 6.22 -56.33 -9.10
CA THR A 711 5.00 -55.52 -9.17
C THR A 711 3.81 -56.28 -9.77
N ARG A 712 3.03 -56.91 -8.91
CA ARG A 712 1.70 -57.45 -9.21
C ARG A 712 0.82 -56.35 -9.82
N LYS A 713 0.36 -56.52 -11.07
CA LYS A 713 -0.59 -55.58 -11.70
C LYS A 713 -1.87 -55.51 -10.85
N HIS A 714 -2.31 -54.30 -10.51
CA HIS A 714 -3.51 -54.08 -9.69
C HIS A 714 -4.78 -54.31 -10.51
N THR A 715 -5.36 -55.51 -10.45
CA THR A 715 -6.67 -55.75 -11.08
C THR A 715 -7.73 -54.91 -10.36
N PRO A 716 -8.55 -54.11 -11.07
CA PRO A 716 -9.57 -53.28 -10.43
C PRO A 716 -10.58 -54.16 -9.70
N ILE A 717 -10.84 -53.84 -8.43
CA ILE A 717 -11.59 -54.72 -7.51
C ILE A 717 -13.11 -54.61 -7.70
N ASN A 718 -13.58 -53.46 -8.19
CA ASN A 718 -14.99 -53.11 -8.28
C ASN A 718 -15.54 -53.35 -9.70
N ALA A 719 -16.86 -53.52 -9.82
CA ALA A 719 -17.53 -53.68 -11.10
C ALA A 719 -17.43 -52.40 -11.97
N PRO A 720 -17.43 -52.50 -13.32
CA PRO A 720 -17.30 -51.35 -14.20
C PRO A 720 -18.39 -50.30 -13.99
N SER A 721 -17.98 -49.06 -13.72
CA SER A 721 -18.86 -47.90 -13.56
C SER A 721 -18.38 -46.72 -14.40
N SER A 722 -19.19 -45.66 -14.50
CA SER A 722 -18.87 -44.42 -15.23
C SER A 722 -17.97 -43.45 -14.44
N THR A 723 -17.59 -43.77 -13.20
CA THR A 723 -16.72 -42.93 -12.38
C THR A 723 -15.50 -43.73 -11.92
N LEU A 724 -14.31 -43.17 -12.14
CA LEU A 724 -13.04 -43.76 -11.69
C LEU A 724 -12.57 -43.09 -10.40
N PHE A 725 -12.18 -43.90 -9.42
CA PHE A 725 -11.37 -43.49 -8.29
C PHE A 725 -9.89 -43.55 -8.68
N ILE A 726 -9.15 -42.46 -8.47
CA ILE A 726 -7.70 -42.38 -8.72
C ILE A 726 -7.01 -42.00 -7.41
N GLY A 727 -6.26 -42.94 -6.85
CA GLY A 727 -5.48 -42.75 -5.62
C GLY A 727 -3.96 -42.81 -5.85
N ASN A 728 -3.21 -42.54 -4.78
CA ASN A 728 -1.74 -42.42 -4.79
C ASN A 728 -1.19 -41.29 -5.67
N MET A 729 -2.00 -40.24 -5.90
CA MET A 729 -1.53 -39.01 -6.56
C MET A 729 -0.53 -38.28 -5.64
N SER A 730 0.38 -37.48 -6.23
CA SER A 730 1.26 -36.63 -5.41
C SER A 730 0.46 -35.51 -4.75
N PHE A 731 0.85 -35.12 -3.53
CA PHE A 731 0.27 -33.97 -2.81
C PHE A 731 0.68 -32.63 -3.43
N GLU A 732 1.76 -32.63 -4.22
CA GLU A 732 2.29 -31.47 -4.96
C GLU A 732 1.66 -31.32 -6.36
N MET A 733 0.79 -32.26 -6.76
CA MET A 733 0.23 -32.33 -8.11
C MET A 733 -0.78 -31.18 -8.34
N THR A 734 -0.49 -30.32 -9.33
CA THR A 734 -1.32 -29.15 -9.63
C THR A 734 -2.51 -29.48 -10.54
N ASP A 735 -3.51 -28.61 -10.60
CA ASP A 735 -4.64 -28.74 -11.56
C ASP A 735 -4.16 -28.80 -13.03
N ARG A 736 -3.03 -28.14 -13.33
CA ARG A 736 -2.36 -28.21 -14.63
C ARG A 736 -1.80 -29.60 -14.92
N ASP A 737 -1.24 -30.26 -13.92
CA ASP A 737 -0.74 -31.63 -14.03
C ASP A 737 -1.90 -32.63 -14.15
N LEU A 738 -3.02 -32.37 -13.47
CA LEU A 738 -4.24 -33.15 -13.59
C LEU A 738 -4.84 -33.01 -15.00
N GLY A 739 -4.92 -31.80 -15.54
CA GLY A 739 -5.29 -31.55 -16.94
C GLY A 739 -4.36 -32.26 -17.95
N ASN A 740 -3.06 -32.34 -17.66
CA ASN A 740 -2.11 -33.13 -18.46
C ASN A 740 -2.30 -34.66 -18.29
N LEU A 741 -2.69 -35.14 -17.11
CA LEU A 741 -2.95 -36.55 -16.85
C LEU A 741 -4.12 -37.08 -17.70
N PHE A 742 -5.20 -36.31 -17.81
CA PHE A 742 -6.37 -36.65 -18.63
C PHE A 742 -6.23 -36.28 -20.10
N ARG A 743 -5.20 -35.52 -20.49
CA ARG A 743 -4.96 -35.12 -21.88
C ARG A 743 -4.84 -36.37 -22.79
N GLY A 744 -5.69 -36.41 -23.82
CA GLY A 744 -5.82 -37.54 -24.76
C GLY A 744 -6.94 -38.53 -24.42
N ILE A 745 -7.44 -38.53 -23.18
CA ILE A 745 -8.62 -39.31 -22.79
C ILE A 745 -9.88 -38.53 -23.21
N ARG A 746 -10.84 -39.23 -23.84
CA ARG A 746 -12.10 -38.63 -24.31
C ARG A 746 -13.23 -38.85 -23.29
N ASN A 747 -14.29 -38.07 -23.44
CA ASN A 747 -15.56 -38.24 -22.71
C ASN A 747 -15.45 -38.15 -21.17
N VAL A 748 -14.46 -37.40 -20.65
CA VAL A 748 -14.40 -36.97 -19.25
C VAL A 748 -15.39 -35.82 -19.06
N LEU A 749 -16.21 -35.88 -18.01
CA LEU A 749 -17.18 -34.84 -17.64
C LEU A 749 -16.62 -33.88 -16.59
N ASP A 750 -16.07 -34.43 -15.51
CA ASP A 750 -15.57 -33.69 -14.34
C ASP A 750 -14.49 -34.51 -13.63
N VAL A 751 -13.55 -33.84 -12.94
CA VAL A 751 -12.48 -34.47 -12.15
C VAL A 751 -12.36 -33.77 -10.80
N ARG A 752 -12.93 -34.38 -9.77
CA ARG A 752 -12.99 -33.83 -8.41
C ARG A 752 -11.86 -34.37 -7.56
N VAL A 753 -10.83 -33.55 -7.34
CA VAL A 753 -9.79 -33.81 -6.32
C VAL A 753 -10.43 -33.72 -4.93
N ALA A 754 -10.17 -34.71 -4.07
CA ALA A 754 -10.61 -34.64 -2.69
C ALA A 754 -9.67 -33.73 -1.89
N ILE A 755 -10.18 -32.66 -1.29
CA ILE A 755 -9.43 -31.68 -0.50
C ILE A 755 -9.85 -31.82 0.98
N ASP A 756 -8.92 -31.63 1.92
CA ASP A 756 -9.24 -31.50 3.34
C ASP A 756 -9.85 -30.11 3.62
N ARG A 757 -11.11 -30.11 4.07
CA ARG A 757 -11.89 -28.90 4.37
C ARG A 757 -11.26 -28.01 5.45
N ARG A 758 -10.38 -28.55 6.31
CA ARG A 758 -9.73 -27.78 7.39
C ARG A 758 -8.40 -27.15 6.98
N THR A 759 -7.63 -27.78 6.08
CA THR A 759 -6.28 -27.32 5.70
C THR A 759 -6.16 -26.82 4.26
N GLY A 760 -7.16 -27.07 3.41
CA GLY A 760 -7.11 -26.74 1.98
C GLY A 760 -6.16 -27.62 1.16
N GLN A 761 -5.52 -28.62 1.75
CA GLN A 761 -4.58 -29.50 1.06
C GLN A 761 -5.28 -30.68 0.35
N PRO A 762 -4.79 -31.13 -0.82
CA PRO A 762 -5.33 -32.31 -1.49
C PRO A 762 -5.06 -33.59 -0.68
N ARG A 763 -5.98 -34.55 -0.73
CA ARG A 763 -5.92 -35.82 0.04
C ARG A 763 -5.24 -36.96 -0.72
N GLY A 764 -4.55 -36.68 -1.83
CA GLY A 764 -3.84 -37.67 -2.64
C GLY A 764 -4.75 -38.59 -3.49
N PHE A 765 -6.03 -38.25 -3.65
CA PHE A 765 -6.97 -38.95 -4.53
C PHE A 765 -8.01 -38.02 -5.19
N ALA A 766 -8.56 -38.47 -6.32
CA ALA A 766 -9.61 -37.81 -7.08
C ALA A 766 -10.67 -38.80 -7.58
N HIS A 767 -11.83 -38.28 -7.95
CA HIS A 767 -12.87 -39.00 -8.70
C HIS A 767 -13.04 -38.36 -10.08
N ALA A 768 -13.04 -39.15 -11.15
CA ALA A 768 -13.27 -38.68 -12.51
C ALA A 768 -14.53 -39.30 -13.12
N ASP A 769 -15.50 -38.47 -13.47
CA ASP A 769 -16.75 -38.89 -14.11
C ASP A 769 -16.58 -38.94 -15.63
N PHE A 770 -17.18 -39.94 -16.26
CA PHE A 770 -17.20 -40.14 -17.71
C PHE A 770 -18.64 -40.21 -18.22
N VAL A 771 -18.83 -39.83 -19.49
CA VAL A 771 -20.14 -39.96 -20.18
C VAL A 771 -20.58 -41.42 -20.25
N ASP A 772 -19.64 -42.33 -20.56
CA ASP A 772 -19.91 -43.76 -20.77
C ASP A 772 -19.01 -44.64 -19.90
N VAL A 773 -19.56 -45.75 -19.40
CA VAL A 773 -18.79 -46.85 -18.80
C VAL A 773 -17.70 -47.36 -19.75
N LYS A 774 -17.95 -47.36 -21.08
CA LYS A 774 -16.95 -47.72 -22.10
C LYS A 774 -15.73 -46.80 -22.06
N SER A 775 -15.96 -45.48 -21.95
CA SER A 775 -14.90 -44.48 -21.87
C SER A 775 -14.10 -44.63 -20.57
N ALA A 776 -14.76 -44.95 -19.45
CA ALA A 776 -14.09 -45.27 -18.19
C ALA A 776 -13.23 -46.55 -18.28
N MET A 777 -13.71 -47.61 -18.94
CA MET A 777 -12.94 -48.85 -19.18
C MET A 777 -11.70 -48.65 -20.06
N GLU A 778 -11.73 -47.70 -21.00
CA GLU A 778 -10.56 -47.32 -21.80
C GLU A 778 -9.60 -46.43 -21.00
N ALA A 779 -10.13 -45.45 -20.28
CA ALA A 779 -9.36 -44.57 -19.42
C ALA A 779 -8.60 -45.33 -18.31
N ILE A 780 -9.17 -46.40 -17.75
CA ILE A 780 -8.51 -47.20 -16.71
C ILE A 780 -7.19 -47.81 -17.22
N LYS A 781 -7.16 -48.29 -18.47
CA LYS A 781 -5.95 -48.88 -19.09
C LYS A 781 -4.86 -47.83 -19.25
N VAL A 782 -5.22 -46.64 -19.74
CA VAL A 782 -4.29 -45.53 -19.99
C VAL A 782 -3.78 -44.91 -18.68
N LEU A 783 -4.64 -44.73 -17.67
CA LEU A 783 -4.27 -44.11 -16.40
C LEU A 783 -3.44 -45.04 -15.50
N GLN A 784 -3.66 -46.36 -15.58
CA GLN A 784 -2.91 -47.34 -14.80
C GLN A 784 -1.44 -47.49 -15.23
N GLU A 785 -1.11 -47.16 -16.48
CA GLU A 785 0.27 -47.18 -17.00
C GLU A 785 0.99 -45.82 -16.82
N LYS A 786 0.28 -44.75 -16.43
CA LYS A 786 0.89 -43.44 -16.17
C LYS A 786 1.46 -43.34 -14.75
N GLU A 787 2.75 -43.01 -14.68
CA GLU A 787 3.42 -42.58 -13.45
C GLU A 787 3.40 -41.05 -13.35
N THR A 788 3.15 -40.52 -12.15
CA THR A 788 3.23 -39.07 -11.85
C THR A 788 4.18 -38.87 -10.68
N TYR A 789 5.18 -37.99 -10.82
CA TYR A 789 6.20 -37.73 -9.79
C TYR A 789 6.86 -39.01 -9.22
N GLY A 790 7.10 -40.03 -10.08
CA GLY A 790 7.66 -41.33 -9.69
C GLY A 790 6.69 -42.28 -8.95
N ARG A 791 5.41 -41.93 -8.87
CA ARG A 791 4.36 -42.72 -8.21
C ARG A 791 3.43 -43.33 -9.27
N LYS A 792 3.24 -44.66 -9.22
CA LYS A 792 2.19 -45.35 -9.99
C LYS A 792 0.82 -45.00 -9.40
N LEU A 793 -0.10 -44.55 -10.26
CA LEU A 793 -1.47 -44.27 -9.87
C LEU A 793 -2.22 -45.58 -9.56
N ARG A 794 -3.02 -45.58 -8.49
CA ARG A 794 -3.98 -46.66 -8.23
C ARG A 794 -5.32 -46.24 -8.83
N VAL A 795 -5.82 -47.01 -9.79
CA VAL A 795 -7.12 -46.74 -10.42
C VAL A 795 -8.08 -47.90 -10.16
N ASP A 796 -9.26 -47.59 -9.66
CA ASP A 796 -10.37 -48.52 -9.42
C ASP A 796 -11.68 -47.86 -9.90
N TYR A 797 -12.71 -48.63 -10.25
CA TYR A 797 -14.06 -48.06 -10.45
C TYR A 797 -14.63 -47.63 -9.08
N SER A 798 -15.26 -46.46 -9.00
CA SER A 798 -15.98 -46.06 -7.79
C SER A 798 -17.46 -46.44 -7.86
N TYR A 799 -18.06 -46.72 -6.71
CA TYR A 799 -19.52 -46.82 -6.59
C TYR A 799 -20.16 -45.47 -6.94
N SER A 800 -21.24 -45.50 -7.72
CA SER A 800 -22.09 -44.31 -7.91
C SER A 800 -22.69 -43.88 -6.56
N SER A 801 -22.97 -42.60 -6.37
CA SER A 801 -23.59 -42.07 -5.14
C SER A 801 -24.98 -42.64 -4.86
N SER A 802 -25.64 -43.23 -5.87
CA SER A 802 -26.89 -43.99 -5.74
C SER A 802 -26.72 -45.44 -5.27
N GLN A 803 -25.51 -46.00 -5.29
CA GLN A 803 -25.21 -47.39 -4.94
C GLN A 803 -24.16 -47.57 -3.83
N ALA A 804 -23.61 -46.48 -3.28
CA ALA A 804 -22.83 -46.56 -2.04
C ALA A 804 -23.69 -47.18 -0.91
N PRO A 805 -23.16 -48.13 -0.12
CA PRO A 805 -23.91 -48.77 0.96
C PRO A 805 -24.30 -47.71 2.00
N ARG A 806 -25.58 -47.34 2.03
CA ARG A 806 -26.11 -46.41 3.02
C ARG A 806 -26.11 -47.08 4.39
N ASN A 807 -25.23 -46.63 5.29
CA ASN A 807 -25.43 -46.86 6.73
C ASN A 807 -26.82 -46.34 7.11
N ARG A 808 -27.73 -47.25 7.44
CA ARG A 808 -29.00 -46.90 8.07
C ARG A 808 -28.69 -46.49 9.50
N SER A 809 -28.80 -45.20 9.78
CA SER A 809 -28.91 -44.71 11.15
C SER A 809 -30.27 -45.12 11.71
N ASP A 810 -30.31 -46.01 12.68
CA ASP A 810 -31.57 -46.52 13.23
C ASP A 810 -32.41 -45.41 13.87
N SER A 811 -33.62 -45.25 13.36
CA SER A 811 -34.64 -44.40 13.95
C SER A 811 -35.19 -45.06 15.21
N ARG A 812 -34.66 -44.69 16.38
CA ARG A 812 -35.21 -45.11 17.68
C ARG A 812 -36.60 -44.48 17.90
N SER A 813 -37.65 -45.24 17.57
CA SER A 813 -38.99 -45.02 18.09
C SER A 813 -39.02 -45.36 19.59
N HIS A 814 -39.27 -44.38 20.44
CA HIS A 814 -39.57 -44.66 21.86
C HIS A 814 -40.92 -45.40 21.97
N PRO A 815 -41.02 -46.48 22.77
CA PRO A 815 -42.31 -47.08 23.14
C PRO A 815 -43.01 -46.23 24.20
N THR A 816 -44.34 -46.14 24.09
CA THR A 816 -45.19 -45.49 25.10
C THR A 816 -45.80 -46.54 26.01
N GLU A 817 -45.59 -46.43 27.33
CA GLU A 817 -46.38 -47.16 28.33
C GLU A 817 -47.34 -46.23 29.10
N THR A 818 -48.36 -46.83 29.70
CA THR A 818 -49.59 -46.19 30.16
C THR A 818 -49.63 -45.98 31.69
N PRO A 819 -50.55 -45.15 32.24
CA PRO A 819 -50.27 -44.38 33.45
C PRO A 819 -50.65 -45.07 34.76
N ARG A 820 -50.01 -44.62 35.85
CA ARG A 820 -50.56 -44.66 37.21
C ARG A 820 -50.24 -43.34 37.92
N GLY A 821 -51.20 -42.84 38.71
CA GLY A 821 -51.06 -41.60 39.47
C GLY A 821 -51.36 -41.79 40.96
N ARG A 822 -50.52 -41.17 41.79
CA ARG A 822 -50.68 -40.78 43.22
C ARG A 822 -49.38 -40.02 43.56
N SER A 823 -49.34 -38.79 44.08
CA SER A 823 -50.16 -38.15 45.13
C SER A 823 -49.93 -38.85 46.49
N ASP A 824 -49.49 -38.18 47.57
CA ASP A 824 -49.16 -36.75 47.79
C ASP A 824 -48.08 -36.63 48.89
N SER A 825 -47.22 -35.59 48.83
CA SER A 825 -46.51 -34.89 49.94
C SER A 825 -45.47 -33.92 49.37
#